data_AF-A0A8C2FTN7-F1
#
_entry.id   AF-A0A8C2FTN7-F1
#
_cell.length_a   1.000
_cell.length_b   1.000
_cell.length_c   1.000
_cell.angle_alpha   90.00
_cell.angle_beta   90.00
_cell.angle_gamma   90.00
#
_symmetry.space_group_name_H-M   'P 1'
#
loop_
_entity.id
_entity.type
_entity.pdbx_description
1 polymer ?
#
loop_
_entity_poly.entity_id
_entity_poly.type
_entity_poly.pdbx_seq_one_letter_code
_entity_poly.pdbx_strand_id
1 'polypeptide(L)'
;MSKKPHSGRPKGERPDAMAALQAANEELRAKLTEIQIELQQEKTKVSKLEREKSQEVRHEQHKSTVVVTELKAKLHEEKLRELHSVRETLLRQHESELVRVIKIKDGEIQRLQALISALRDGSTDKVKSALMAEAREECRRSFDGERMRLLKEISELKAVKRQMEEALNVAVQADKIKAAEIRSVYHLHQDEINRIKRECEREIRRLMDEIKLKERAVCGLERELSTQAGHTWKLQQQKQAVDTQLALLRDSSPRREGPYSPAAGDAVENTANPMQQLDEKDARRFQLKIAELSAIIRKLEDRNALLSEERNELLKRLREAESQYKPLLDKNRRLSRKNEELVHALRRMENKLHFITQENIEMREKAGTIRRPSSLNDLDQSQEEREIEFLRLQVLEQQNIIDDLSKVAEFLHTWMHTKKERDMLLRYRRQDSLRRKKPFRTCRPVVETFFGYDEEGSIDSDGSSISYHTDRTPCTPDDDLEEGMLKEETELRFRQLTMEYQALQRAYALLQEQVGGTFDAEKEVKTREQLQAELIRFQTRIADLECALSHQGQDMKWIEEKQALYKRNQELVEKVGDIHDIVITELMKKLDILGDNAVSNLTNEEQVVVIHARTVLTLAEKWLEQIEVTKSALQQKMLDIESEKELFGKQKGYLDEELDYRKQSLDHAHKRILELEAMLFDALQQEETGGKVSELLTEQDRDSLREAVDQWKRQVLSELRERDAQILRERMELLQHAQVRIKELEEWIEAQKRQIKELEEKVII
;
A
#
# COMPACT_ATOMS: atom_id res chain seq x y z
N MET A 1 0.15 -82.37 -3.67
CA MET A 1 0.94 -83.58 -3.99
C MET A 1 2.37 -83.37 -3.50
N SER A 2 3.23 -84.33 -3.15
CA SER A 2 3.14 -85.75 -2.73
C SER A 2 4.54 -86.34 -2.98
N LYS A 3 5.30 -86.71 -1.93
CA LYS A 3 6.12 -87.95 -1.81
C LYS A 3 7.06 -87.94 -0.58
N LYS A 4 7.28 -89.14 -0.03
CA LYS A 4 8.32 -89.55 0.94
C LYS A 4 9.51 -90.21 0.16
N PRO A 5 10.55 -90.78 0.82
CA PRO A 5 11.51 -90.20 1.77
C PRO A 5 12.97 -90.59 1.37
N HIS A 6 13.98 -90.34 2.22
CA HIS A 6 15.07 -91.31 2.44
C HIS A 6 15.76 -91.16 3.81
N SER A 7 16.52 -92.18 4.20
CA SER A 7 17.15 -92.33 5.53
C SER A 7 18.67 -92.22 5.48
N GLY A 8 19.28 -91.65 6.53
CA GLY A 8 20.73 -91.71 6.76
C GLY A 8 21.10 -91.42 8.21
N ARG A 9 21.92 -92.28 8.81
CA ARG A 9 22.57 -92.09 10.12
C ARG A 9 24.03 -92.51 9.96
N PRO A 10 25.00 -91.73 10.48
CA PRO A 10 25.82 -92.34 11.53
C PRO A 10 26.21 -91.41 12.68
N LYS A 11 26.79 -92.05 13.69
CA LYS A 11 27.47 -91.60 14.91
C LYS A 11 28.07 -90.17 14.92
N GLY A 12 27.91 -89.47 16.04
CA GLY A 12 28.64 -88.27 16.45
C GLY A 12 28.26 -87.88 17.88
N GLU A 13 29.21 -87.36 18.67
CA GLU A 13 29.02 -87.03 20.09
C GLU A 13 28.22 -85.73 20.33
N ARG A 14 27.83 -85.48 21.60
CA ARG A 14 27.18 -84.28 22.20
C ARG A 14 25.65 -84.32 22.39
N PRO A 15 25.13 -85.07 23.38
CA PRO A 15 23.79 -84.81 23.92
C PRO A 15 23.67 -83.40 24.52
N ASP A 16 24.72 -82.91 25.20
CA ASP A 16 24.70 -81.65 25.95
C ASP A 16 24.52 -80.41 25.05
N ALA A 17 25.07 -80.44 23.83
CA ALA A 17 24.91 -79.35 22.88
C ALA A 17 23.46 -79.24 22.35
N MET A 18 22.76 -80.37 22.24
CA MET A 18 21.34 -80.38 21.88
C MET A 18 20.48 -79.85 23.04
N ALA A 19 20.78 -80.29 24.27
CA ALA A 19 20.10 -79.79 25.47
C ALA A 19 20.31 -78.27 25.68
N ALA A 20 21.53 -77.77 25.49
CA ALA A 20 21.84 -76.35 25.59
C ALA A 20 21.10 -75.49 24.55
N LEU A 21 21.02 -75.96 23.30
CA LEU A 21 20.21 -75.30 22.26
C LEU A 21 18.72 -75.32 22.57
N GLN A 22 18.23 -76.36 23.24
CA GLN A 22 16.83 -76.49 23.64
C GLN A 22 16.49 -75.53 24.79
N ALA A 23 17.34 -75.46 25.83
CA ALA A 23 17.24 -74.48 26.91
C ALA A 23 17.31 -73.03 26.39
N ALA A 24 18.22 -72.72 25.46
CA ALA A 24 18.31 -71.39 24.85
C ALA A 24 17.05 -71.02 24.04
N ASN A 25 16.40 -72.00 23.39
CA ASN A 25 15.11 -71.77 22.71
C ASN A 25 13.96 -71.54 23.71
N GLU A 26 14.00 -72.18 24.88
CA GLU A 26 13.01 -71.99 25.94
C GLU A 26 13.21 -70.62 26.64
N GLU A 27 14.46 -70.20 26.86
CA GLU A 27 14.80 -68.86 27.35
C GLU A 27 14.38 -67.75 26.35
N LEU A 28 14.63 -67.94 25.04
CA LEU A 28 14.18 -67.00 24.01
C LEU A 28 12.65 -66.92 23.92
N ARG A 29 11.93 -68.04 24.14
CA ARG A 29 10.46 -68.02 24.23
C ARG A 29 9.97 -67.28 25.48
N ALA A 30 10.60 -67.50 26.63
CA ALA A 30 10.28 -66.79 27.87
C ALA A 30 10.45 -65.27 27.69
N LYS A 31 11.60 -64.83 27.15
CA LYS A 31 11.86 -63.41 26.83
C LYS A 31 10.87 -62.84 25.81
N LEU A 32 10.48 -63.62 24.80
CA LEU A 32 9.45 -63.18 23.84
C LEU A 32 8.08 -62.99 24.51
N THR A 33 7.69 -63.88 25.43
CA THR A 33 6.45 -63.71 26.20
C THR A 33 6.51 -62.55 27.20
N GLU A 34 7.67 -62.31 27.81
CA GLU A 34 7.91 -61.18 28.72
C GLU A 34 7.78 -59.85 27.96
N ILE A 35 8.47 -59.70 26.83
CA ILE A 35 8.37 -58.53 25.94
C ILE A 35 6.93 -58.34 25.41
N GLN A 36 6.19 -59.42 25.14
CA GLN A 36 4.78 -59.33 24.76
C GLN A 36 3.89 -58.82 25.90
N ILE A 37 4.16 -59.22 27.15
CA ILE A 37 3.46 -58.73 28.34
C ILE A 37 3.80 -57.26 28.59
N GLU A 38 5.07 -56.87 28.54
CA GLU A 38 5.52 -55.48 28.68
C GLU A 38 4.90 -54.57 27.61
N LEU A 39 4.96 -54.96 26.34
CA LEU A 39 4.34 -54.23 25.23
C LEU A 39 2.82 -54.07 25.42
N GLN A 40 2.15 -55.07 25.97
CA GLN A 40 0.71 -54.98 26.27
C GLN A 40 0.43 -54.07 27.47
N GLN A 41 1.28 -54.09 28.51
CA GLN A 41 1.19 -53.13 29.61
C GLN A 41 1.42 -51.70 29.13
N GLU A 42 2.46 -51.43 28.33
CA GLU A 42 2.71 -50.09 27.77
C GLU A 42 1.57 -49.61 26.88
N LYS A 43 0.97 -50.47 26.05
CA LYS A 43 -0.26 -50.12 25.31
C LYS A 43 -1.40 -49.67 26.24
N THR A 44 -1.58 -50.32 27.40
CA THR A 44 -2.60 -49.87 28.37
C THR A 44 -2.22 -48.56 29.06
N LYS A 45 -0.93 -48.32 29.37
CA LYS A 45 -0.45 -47.05 29.94
C LYS A 45 -0.62 -45.90 28.97
N VAL A 46 -0.17 -46.05 27.72
CA VAL A 46 -0.36 -45.06 26.64
C VAL A 46 -1.84 -44.75 26.46
N SER A 47 -2.69 -45.78 26.35
CA SER A 47 -4.13 -45.58 26.19
C SER A 47 -4.80 -44.90 27.41
N LYS A 48 -4.26 -45.07 28.62
CA LYS A 48 -4.70 -44.32 29.81
C LYS A 48 -4.30 -42.85 29.72
N LEU A 49 -3.03 -42.56 29.41
CA LEU A 49 -2.49 -41.21 29.24
C LEU A 49 -3.18 -40.44 28.10
N GLU A 50 -3.54 -41.11 27.00
CA GLU A 50 -4.33 -40.53 25.90
C GLU A 50 -5.70 -40.06 26.38
N ARG A 51 -6.39 -40.84 27.22
CA ARG A 51 -7.69 -40.46 27.80
C ARG A 51 -7.54 -39.31 28.79
N GLU A 52 -6.55 -39.35 29.65
CA GLU A 52 -6.27 -38.31 30.65
C GLU A 52 -5.95 -36.97 29.98
N LYS A 53 -5.04 -36.97 29.00
CA LYS A 53 -4.71 -35.79 28.19
C LYS A 53 -5.90 -35.29 27.36
N SER A 54 -6.75 -36.19 26.86
CA SER A 54 -8.00 -35.81 26.18
C SER A 54 -9.03 -35.17 27.11
N GLN A 55 -9.06 -35.55 28.40
CA GLN A 55 -9.89 -34.91 29.42
C GLN A 55 -9.33 -33.56 29.85
N GLU A 56 -8.01 -33.45 30.01
CA GLU A 56 -7.30 -32.20 30.32
C GLU A 56 -7.55 -31.13 29.24
N VAL A 57 -7.37 -31.46 27.96
CA VAL A 57 -7.65 -30.54 26.84
C VAL A 57 -9.12 -30.10 26.83
N ARG A 58 -10.07 -31.00 27.12
CA ARG A 58 -11.50 -30.63 27.22
C ARG A 58 -11.79 -29.73 28.41
N HIS A 59 -11.14 -29.95 29.56
CA HIS A 59 -11.30 -29.10 30.73
C HIS A 59 -10.76 -27.69 30.46
N GLU A 60 -9.60 -27.57 29.82
CA GLU A 60 -8.99 -26.28 29.49
C GLU A 60 -9.77 -25.52 28.41
N GLN A 61 -10.32 -26.23 27.41
CA GLN A 61 -11.29 -25.67 26.47
C GLN A 61 -12.54 -25.13 27.18
N HIS A 62 -13.04 -25.84 28.21
CA HIS A 62 -14.19 -25.37 28.98
C HIS A 62 -13.86 -24.11 29.81
N LYS A 63 -12.72 -24.08 30.52
CA LYS A 63 -12.24 -22.86 31.24
C LYS A 63 -12.13 -21.66 30.29
N SER A 64 -11.47 -21.85 29.14
CA SER A 64 -11.31 -20.82 28.11
C SER A 64 -12.66 -20.32 27.59
N THR A 65 -13.61 -21.23 27.37
CA THR A 65 -14.99 -20.87 26.97
C THR A 65 -15.69 -20.01 28.02
N VAL A 66 -15.60 -20.39 29.31
CA VAL A 66 -16.19 -19.62 30.43
C VAL A 66 -15.60 -18.21 30.50
N VAL A 67 -14.27 -18.07 30.48
CA VAL A 67 -13.59 -16.75 30.49
C VAL A 67 -14.01 -15.91 29.28
N VAL A 68 -14.12 -16.49 28.09
CA VAL A 68 -14.62 -15.78 26.90
C VAL A 68 -16.08 -15.35 27.04
N THR A 69 -16.93 -16.13 27.71
CA THR A 69 -18.32 -15.71 27.99
C THR A 69 -18.41 -14.61 29.05
N GLU A 70 -17.60 -14.67 30.11
CA GLU A 70 -17.54 -13.59 31.12
C GLU A 70 -17.04 -12.27 30.54
N LEU A 71 -15.99 -12.30 29.72
CA LEU A 71 -15.46 -11.10 29.07
C LEU A 71 -16.47 -10.48 28.10
N LYS A 72 -17.26 -11.31 27.39
CA LYS A 72 -18.38 -10.85 26.56
C LYS A 72 -19.49 -10.21 27.38
N ALA A 73 -19.82 -10.76 28.56
CA ALA A 73 -20.82 -10.20 29.46
C ALA A 73 -20.36 -8.85 30.04
N LYS A 74 -19.15 -8.78 30.59
CA LYS A 74 -18.54 -7.55 31.14
C LYS A 74 -18.49 -6.43 30.09
N LEU A 75 -18.06 -6.74 28.86
CA LEU A 75 -18.05 -5.80 27.73
C LEU A 75 -19.47 -5.36 27.29
N HIS A 76 -20.50 -6.19 27.49
CA HIS A 76 -21.88 -5.80 27.20
C HIS A 76 -22.43 -4.85 28.27
N GLU A 77 -22.18 -5.14 29.55
CA GLU A 77 -22.52 -4.24 30.64
C GLU A 77 -21.79 -2.89 30.56
N GLU A 78 -20.51 -2.88 30.19
CA GLU A 78 -19.73 -1.66 29.98
C GLU A 78 -20.37 -0.80 28.89
N LYS A 79 -20.71 -1.38 27.74
CA LYS A 79 -21.44 -0.67 26.67
C LYS A 79 -22.81 -0.17 27.12
N LEU A 80 -23.54 -0.92 27.94
CA LEU A 80 -24.82 -0.46 28.48
C LEU A 80 -24.63 0.71 29.47
N ARG A 81 -23.58 0.69 30.29
CA ARG A 81 -23.21 1.79 31.21
C ARG A 81 -22.74 3.03 30.46
N GLU A 82 -21.93 2.88 29.41
CA GLU A 82 -21.53 3.97 28.50
C GLU A 82 -22.73 4.58 27.78
N LEU A 83 -23.58 3.76 27.16
CA LEU A 83 -24.80 4.22 26.48
C LEU A 83 -25.78 4.92 27.43
N HIS A 84 -25.89 4.46 28.67
CA HIS A 84 -26.70 5.12 29.70
C HIS A 84 -26.10 6.47 30.09
N SER A 85 -24.79 6.56 30.33
CA SER A 85 -24.10 7.81 30.64
C SER A 85 -24.21 8.84 29.51
N VAL A 86 -24.03 8.42 28.25
CA VAL A 86 -24.18 9.30 27.08
C VAL A 86 -25.63 9.74 26.90
N ARG A 87 -26.61 8.86 27.17
CA ARG A 87 -28.03 9.24 27.15
C ARG A 87 -28.35 10.27 28.23
N GLU A 88 -27.82 10.12 29.45
CA GLU A 88 -28.06 11.10 30.51
C GLU A 88 -27.41 12.45 30.23
N THR A 89 -26.17 12.50 29.72
CA THR A 89 -25.52 13.78 29.39
C THR A 89 -26.26 14.49 28.27
N LEU A 90 -26.72 13.77 27.24
CA LEU A 90 -27.51 14.35 26.15
C LEU A 90 -28.89 14.86 26.63
N LEU A 91 -29.52 14.16 27.59
CA LEU A 91 -30.76 14.64 28.23
C LEU A 91 -30.52 15.93 29.03
N ARG A 92 -29.49 15.98 29.89
CA ARG A 92 -29.14 17.19 30.66
C ARG A 92 -28.76 18.36 29.74
N GLN A 93 -28.10 18.10 28.62
CA GLN A 93 -27.83 19.11 27.59
C GLN A 93 -29.13 19.61 26.95
N HIS A 94 -30.05 18.73 26.58
CA HIS A 94 -31.34 19.10 26.02
C HIS A 94 -32.19 19.92 27.01
N GLU A 95 -32.25 19.51 28.29
CA GLU A 95 -32.91 20.26 29.37
C GLU A 95 -32.30 21.67 29.54
N SER A 96 -30.96 21.79 29.52
CA SER A 96 -30.29 23.09 29.63
C SER A 96 -30.51 23.99 28.40
N GLU A 97 -30.64 23.42 27.20
CA GLU A 97 -30.99 24.16 25.98
C GLU A 97 -32.46 24.60 26.01
N LEU A 98 -33.38 23.72 26.42
CA LEU A 98 -34.78 24.08 26.61
C LEU A 98 -34.94 25.25 27.59
N VAL A 99 -34.24 25.23 28.74
CA VAL A 99 -34.27 26.35 29.71
C VAL A 99 -33.72 27.65 29.11
N ARG A 100 -32.70 27.59 28.24
CA ARG A 100 -32.16 28.78 27.56
C ARG A 100 -33.10 29.31 26.48
N VAL A 101 -33.67 28.43 25.65
CA VAL A 101 -34.69 28.78 24.67
C VAL A 101 -35.93 29.37 25.33
N ILE A 102 -36.39 28.82 26.46
CA ILE A 102 -37.50 29.37 27.25
C ILE A 102 -37.16 30.79 27.73
N LYS A 103 -36.01 31.01 28.37
CA LYS A 103 -35.58 32.37 28.80
C LYS A 103 -35.54 33.38 27.65
N ILE A 104 -35.03 32.99 26.48
CA ILE A 104 -34.99 33.84 25.28
C ILE A 104 -36.40 34.15 24.79
N LYS A 105 -37.30 33.16 24.76
CA LYS A 105 -38.70 33.36 24.34
C LYS A 105 -39.51 34.16 25.35
N ASP A 106 -39.29 34.00 26.65
CA ASP A 106 -39.93 34.81 27.69
C ASP A 106 -39.50 36.28 27.61
N GLY A 107 -38.21 36.54 27.36
CA GLY A 107 -37.71 37.90 27.11
C GLY A 107 -38.32 38.53 25.85
N GLU A 108 -38.41 37.78 24.76
CA GLU A 108 -39.08 38.22 23.52
C GLU A 108 -40.58 38.46 23.72
N ILE A 109 -41.27 37.60 24.48
CA ILE A 109 -42.68 37.77 24.85
C ILE A 109 -42.87 39.06 25.67
N GLN A 110 -42.00 39.33 26.66
CA GLN A 110 -42.03 40.57 27.44
C GLN A 110 -41.79 41.81 26.55
N ARG A 111 -40.83 41.74 25.61
CA ARG A 111 -40.54 42.81 24.65
C ARG A 111 -41.75 43.10 23.73
N LEU A 112 -42.35 42.05 23.17
CA LEU A 112 -43.55 42.17 22.33
C LEU A 112 -44.76 42.68 23.12
N GLN A 113 -44.93 42.26 24.38
CA GLN A 113 -45.97 42.79 25.27
C GLN A 113 -45.78 44.29 25.57
N ALA A 114 -44.55 44.75 25.76
CA ALA A 114 -44.24 46.17 25.94
C ALA A 114 -44.55 46.99 24.68
N LEU A 115 -44.19 46.49 23.48
CA LEU A 115 -44.52 47.12 22.20
C LEU A 115 -46.03 47.17 21.95
N ILE A 116 -46.76 46.08 22.24
CA ILE A 116 -48.23 46.03 22.15
C ILE A 116 -48.90 47.01 23.12
N SER A 117 -48.32 47.20 24.32
CA SER A 117 -48.82 48.17 25.29
C SER A 117 -48.62 49.61 24.78
N ALA A 118 -47.43 49.94 24.27
CA ALA A 118 -47.14 51.25 23.68
C ALA A 118 -48.00 51.56 22.43
N LEU A 119 -48.44 50.54 21.68
CA LEU A 119 -49.45 50.69 20.61
C LEU A 119 -50.86 50.95 21.16
N ARG A 120 -51.26 50.30 22.25
CA ARG A 120 -52.57 50.53 22.90
C ARG A 120 -52.69 51.94 23.49
N ASP A 121 -51.58 52.50 23.99
CA ASP A 121 -51.48 53.89 24.44
C ASP A 121 -51.44 54.91 23.27
N GLY A 122 -51.74 54.48 22.04
CA GLY A 122 -51.79 55.31 20.83
C GLY A 122 -50.43 55.80 20.32
N SER A 123 -49.33 55.41 20.97
CA SER A 123 -48.04 56.07 20.87
C SER A 123 -47.16 55.52 19.73
N THR A 124 -47.74 55.41 18.53
CA THR A 124 -47.13 54.78 17.34
C THR A 124 -45.73 55.27 16.99
N ASP A 125 -45.42 56.55 17.19
CA ASP A 125 -44.07 57.07 16.91
C ASP A 125 -43.03 56.62 17.93
N LYS A 126 -43.39 56.41 19.22
CA LYS A 126 -42.47 55.77 20.17
C LYS A 126 -42.14 54.34 19.76
N VAL A 127 -43.10 53.62 19.17
CA VAL A 127 -42.91 52.25 18.67
C VAL A 127 -41.98 52.24 17.46
N LYS A 128 -42.15 53.17 16.51
CA LYS A 128 -41.19 53.37 15.40
C LYS A 128 -39.79 53.73 15.92
N SER A 129 -39.68 54.66 16.87
CA SER A 129 -38.40 55.06 17.46
C SER A 129 -37.72 53.91 18.22
N ALA A 130 -38.48 53.09 18.95
CA ALA A 130 -37.97 51.91 19.65
C ALA A 130 -37.39 50.90 18.66
N LEU A 131 -38.15 50.49 17.63
CA LEU A 131 -37.70 49.52 16.62
C LEU A 131 -36.49 50.04 15.82
N MET A 132 -36.47 51.35 15.48
CA MET A 132 -35.33 51.96 14.80
C MET A 132 -34.10 52.16 15.69
N ALA A 133 -34.26 52.26 17.02
CA ALA A 133 -33.15 52.23 17.96
C ALA A 133 -32.63 50.80 18.14
N GLU A 134 -33.53 49.83 18.25
CA GLU A 134 -33.24 48.41 18.42
C GLU A 134 -32.45 47.83 17.22
N ALA A 135 -32.90 48.08 15.99
CA ALA A 135 -32.16 47.65 14.79
C ALA A 135 -30.75 48.27 14.68
N ARG A 136 -30.54 49.49 15.22
CA ARG A 136 -29.23 50.14 15.29
C ARG A 136 -28.35 49.52 16.38
N GLU A 137 -28.95 49.21 17.53
CA GLU A 137 -28.27 48.54 18.65
C GLU A 137 -27.89 47.09 18.33
N GLU A 138 -28.74 46.35 17.62
CA GLU A 138 -28.48 44.97 17.20
C GLU A 138 -27.37 44.92 16.14
N CYS A 139 -27.41 45.83 15.16
CA CYS A 139 -26.32 46.02 14.19
C CYS A 139 -24.99 46.37 14.89
N ARG A 140 -25.00 47.28 15.88
CA ARG A 140 -23.82 47.59 16.70
C ARG A 140 -23.31 46.37 17.46
N ARG A 141 -24.18 45.65 18.19
CA ARG A 141 -23.78 44.47 18.99
C ARG A 141 -23.25 43.33 18.13
N SER A 142 -23.80 43.13 16.93
CA SER A 142 -23.26 42.21 15.94
C SER A 142 -21.82 42.61 15.58
N PHE A 143 -21.60 43.84 15.12
CA PHE A 143 -20.28 44.34 14.71
C PHE A 143 -19.25 44.37 15.86
N ASP A 144 -19.63 44.83 17.06
CA ASP A 144 -18.77 44.81 18.25
C ASP A 144 -18.43 43.38 18.66
N GLY A 145 -19.39 42.44 18.59
CA GLY A 145 -19.17 41.01 18.84
C GLY A 145 -18.20 40.38 17.84
N GLU A 146 -18.34 40.69 16.55
CA GLU A 146 -17.42 40.27 15.49
C GLU A 146 -16.01 40.84 15.72
N ARG A 147 -15.90 42.14 16.05
CA ARG A 147 -14.61 42.79 16.33
C ARG A 147 -13.93 42.16 17.55
N MET A 148 -14.67 41.87 18.62
CA MET A 148 -14.11 41.21 19.81
C MET A 148 -13.68 39.76 19.52
N ARG A 149 -14.44 39.03 18.69
CA ARG A 149 -14.06 37.68 18.22
C ARG A 149 -12.74 37.71 17.46
N LEU A 150 -12.61 38.59 16.47
CA LEU A 150 -11.41 38.74 15.65
C LEU A 150 -10.20 39.25 16.45
N LEU A 151 -10.39 40.18 17.39
CA LEU A 151 -9.31 40.65 18.28
C LEU A 151 -8.80 39.52 19.18
N LYS A 152 -9.70 38.67 19.68
CA LYS A 152 -9.34 37.48 20.46
C LYS A 152 -8.59 36.46 19.60
N GLU A 153 -9.09 36.13 18.42
CA GLU A 153 -8.44 35.23 17.46
C GLU A 153 -7.02 35.72 17.09
N ILE A 154 -6.84 37.02 16.84
CA ILE A 154 -5.53 37.64 16.62
C ILE A 154 -4.61 37.50 17.84
N SER A 155 -5.14 37.55 19.06
CA SER A 155 -4.35 37.35 20.29
C SER A 155 -3.94 35.88 20.49
N GLU A 156 -4.83 34.95 20.16
CA GLU A 156 -4.60 33.50 20.23
C GLU A 156 -3.58 33.08 19.16
N LEU A 157 -3.73 33.52 17.91
CA LEU A 157 -2.76 33.31 16.83
C LEU A 157 -1.35 33.85 17.18
N LYS A 158 -1.26 34.99 17.88
CA LYS A 158 0.01 35.54 18.38
C LYS A 158 0.64 34.66 19.48
N ALA A 159 -0.16 34.07 20.36
CA ALA A 159 0.33 33.12 21.37
C ALA A 159 0.80 31.80 20.74
N VAL A 160 0.03 31.26 19.80
CA VAL A 160 0.38 30.04 19.03
C VAL A 160 1.66 30.26 18.23
N LYS A 161 1.79 31.40 17.53
CA LYS A 161 3.03 31.76 16.84
C LYS A 161 4.25 31.72 17.77
N ARG A 162 4.15 32.35 18.95
CA ARG A 162 5.24 32.35 19.94
C ARG A 162 5.60 30.94 20.40
N GLN A 163 4.61 30.10 20.68
CA GLN A 163 4.82 28.70 21.07
C GLN A 163 5.52 27.89 19.97
N MET A 164 5.21 28.14 18.70
CA MET A 164 5.87 27.49 17.56
C MET A 164 7.28 28.02 17.33
N GLU A 165 7.54 29.31 17.56
CA GLU A 165 8.90 29.89 17.55
C GLU A 165 9.77 29.30 18.67
N GLU A 166 9.21 29.11 19.88
CA GLU A 166 9.88 28.45 21.00
C GLU A 166 10.17 26.97 20.70
N ALA A 167 9.19 26.23 20.16
CA ALA A 167 9.38 24.83 19.75
C ALA A 167 10.42 24.66 18.63
N LEU A 168 10.44 25.57 17.64
CA LEU A 168 11.45 25.59 16.57
C LEU A 168 12.85 25.82 17.15
N ASN A 169 13.00 26.74 18.10
CA ASN A 169 14.28 26.96 18.79
C ASN A 169 14.75 25.70 19.53
N VAL A 170 13.86 24.98 20.21
CA VAL A 170 14.20 23.70 20.87
C VAL A 170 14.65 22.64 19.85
N ALA A 171 13.94 22.49 18.72
CA ALA A 171 14.31 21.55 17.67
C ALA A 171 15.69 21.86 17.07
N VAL A 172 15.96 23.15 16.76
CA VAL A 172 17.26 23.61 16.24
C VAL A 172 18.41 23.36 17.22
N GLN A 173 18.18 23.40 18.53
CA GLN A 173 19.21 23.03 19.52
C GLN A 173 19.38 21.51 19.62
N ALA A 174 18.30 20.72 19.55
CA ALA A 174 18.39 19.26 19.53
C ALA A 174 19.19 18.76 18.31
N ASP A 175 18.98 19.34 17.12
CA ASP A 175 19.72 18.93 15.92
C ASP A 175 21.20 19.38 15.95
N LYS A 176 21.53 20.51 16.60
CA LYS A 176 22.92 20.88 16.89
C LYS A 176 23.62 19.86 17.80
N ILE A 177 22.90 19.32 18.80
CA ILE A 177 23.40 18.27 19.70
C ILE A 177 23.62 16.98 18.91
N LYS A 178 22.61 16.47 18.18
CA LYS A 178 22.74 15.28 17.32
C LYS A 178 23.92 15.41 16.34
N ALA A 179 24.08 16.57 15.71
CA ALA A 179 25.19 16.81 14.79
C ALA A 179 26.56 16.79 15.50
N ALA A 180 26.64 17.17 16.78
CA ALA A 180 27.86 17.03 17.59
C ALA A 180 28.11 15.58 18.02
N GLU A 181 27.05 14.84 18.38
CA GLU A 181 27.11 13.41 18.70
C GLU A 181 27.59 12.59 17.49
N ILE A 182 27.03 12.81 16.30
CA ILE A 182 27.45 12.16 15.05
C ILE A 182 28.94 12.40 14.77
N ARG A 183 29.44 13.64 14.97
CA ARG A 183 30.87 13.94 14.84
C ARG A 183 31.72 13.22 15.89
N SER A 184 31.26 13.15 17.14
CA SER A 184 31.96 12.43 18.20
C SER A 184 32.02 10.92 17.93
N VAL A 185 30.91 10.32 17.49
CA VAL A 185 30.82 8.91 17.10
C VAL A 185 31.71 8.62 15.88
N TYR A 186 31.78 9.51 14.90
CA TYR A 186 32.71 9.40 13.77
C TYR A 186 34.17 9.38 14.23
N HIS A 187 34.58 10.29 15.11
CA HIS A 187 35.94 10.31 15.65
C HIS A 187 36.26 9.03 16.45
N LEU A 188 35.33 8.53 17.27
CA LEU A 188 35.50 7.28 18.01
C LEU A 188 35.68 6.07 17.08
N HIS A 189 34.89 5.96 16.01
CA HIS A 189 35.07 4.91 15.00
C HIS A 189 36.40 5.04 14.27
N GLN A 190 36.83 6.26 13.94
CA GLN A 190 38.11 6.51 13.29
C GLN A 190 39.30 6.10 14.18
N ASP A 191 39.23 6.35 15.49
CA ASP A 191 40.22 5.90 16.46
C ASP A 191 40.21 4.38 16.67
N GLU A 192 39.05 3.73 16.61
CA GLU A 192 38.94 2.27 16.72
C GLU A 192 39.47 1.55 15.47
N ILE A 193 39.17 2.06 14.27
CA ILE A 193 39.81 1.63 13.01
C ILE A 193 41.34 1.77 13.11
N ASN A 194 41.82 2.88 13.67
CA ASN A 194 43.24 3.10 13.93
C ASN A 194 43.80 2.13 15.00
N ARG A 195 43.02 1.70 16.00
CA ARG A 195 43.43 0.68 16.98
C ARG A 195 43.57 -0.68 16.31
N ILE A 196 42.52 -1.14 15.63
CA ILE A 196 42.47 -2.43 14.92
C ILE A 196 43.62 -2.52 13.91
N LYS A 197 43.87 -1.46 13.13
CA LYS A 197 45.02 -1.42 12.20
C LYS A 197 46.36 -1.66 12.91
N ARG A 198 46.62 -0.96 14.03
CA ARG A 198 47.84 -1.17 14.85
C ARG A 198 47.90 -2.56 15.49
N GLU A 199 46.78 -3.26 15.63
CA GLU A 199 46.69 -4.62 16.19
C GLU A 199 47.01 -5.65 15.12
N CYS A 200 46.39 -5.56 13.95
CA CYS A 200 46.76 -6.35 12.77
C CYS A 200 48.24 -6.17 12.41
N GLU A 201 48.75 -4.94 12.40
CA GLU A 201 50.19 -4.66 12.17
C GLU A 201 51.11 -5.26 13.24
N ARG A 202 50.65 -5.46 14.48
CA ARG A 202 51.42 -6.14 15.53
C ARG A 202 51.40 -7.65 15.35
N GLU A 203 50.23 -8.22 15.06
CA GLU A 203 50.09 -9.67 14.90
C GLU A 203 50.75 -10.18 13.61
N ILE A 204 50.68 -9.42 12.50
CA ILE A 204 51.44 -9.72 11.27
C ILE A 204 52.94 -9.78 11.56
N ARG A 205 53.49 -8.86 12.36
CA ARG A 205 54.91 -8.90 12.78
C ARG A 205 55.20 -10.13 13.63
N ARG A 206 54.35 -10.44 14.61
CA ARG A 206 54.48 -11.63 15.48
C ARG A 206 54.50 -12.92 14.66
N LEU A 207 53.57 -13.08 13.71
CA LEU A 207 53.48 -14.22 12.81
C LEU A 207 54.67 -14.31 11.86
N MET A 208 55.14 -13.19 11.30
CA MET A 208 56.34 -13.15 10.45
C MET A 208 57.60 -13.60 11.20
N ASP A 209 57.76 -13.23 12.48
CA ASP A 209 58.91 -13.69 13.27
C ASP A 209 58.77 -15.15 13.73
N GLU A 210 57.54 -15.63 13.95
CA GLU A 210 57.24 -17.05 14.18
C GLU A 210 57.52 -17.92 12.94
N ILE A 211 57.22 -17.42 11.74
CA ILE A 211 57.58 -18.05 10.45
C ILE A 211 59.11 -18.13 10.33
N LYS A 212 59.83 -17.03 10.52
CA LYS A 212 61.32 -17.02 10.49
C LYS A 212 61.95 -17.98 11.52
N LEU A 213 61.28 -18.23 12.65
CA LEU A 213 61.74 -19.21 13.64
C LEU A 213 61.52 -20.65 13.14
N LYS A 214 60.35 -20.94 12.53
CA LYS A 214 60.04 -22.24 11.93
C LYS A 214 60.93 -22.54 10.72
N GLU A 215 61.18 -21.57 9.84
CA GLU A 215 62.14 -21.68 8.73
C GLU A 215 63.54 -22.09 9.23
N ARG A 216 64.06 -21.40 10.26
CA ARG A 216 65.36 -21.72 10.87
C ARG A 216 65.39 -23.12 11.49
N ALA A 217 64.27 -23.61 12.03
CA ALA A 217 64.14 -24.97 12.54
C ALA A 217 64.09 -26.02 11.42
N VAL A 218 63.31 -25.78 10.36
CA VAL A 218 63.25 -26.64 9.15
C VAL A 218 64.63 -26.76 8.52
N CYS A 219 65.30 -25.64 8.26
CA CYS A 219 66.67 -25.65 7.73
C CYS A 219 67.70 -26.23 8.73
N GLY A 220 67.35 -26.47 10.00
CA GLY A 220 68.12 -27.30 10.93
C GLY A 220 67.93 -28.79 10.63
N LEU A 221 66.67 -29.23 10.64
CA LEU A 221 66.27 -30.62 10.34
C LEU A 221 66.73 -31.07 8.94
N GLU A 222 66.70 -30.20 7.93
CA GLU A 222 67.22 -30.48 6.59
C GLU A 222 68.73 -30.77 6.58
N ARG A 223 69.50 -30.06 7.41
CA ARG A 223 70.95 -30.30 7.56
C ARG A 223 71.22 -31.60 8.31
N GLU A 224 70.46 -31.89 9.36
CA GLU A 224 70.56 -33.15 10.13
C GLU A 224 70.15 -34.36 9.27
N LEU A 225 69.08 -34.23 8.47
CA LEU A 225 68.67 -35.25 7.50
C LEU A 225 69.74 -35.45 6.42
N SER A 226 70.37 -34.37 5.95
CA SER A 226 71.44 -34.42 4.95
C SER A 226 72.72 -35.08 5.47
N THR A 227 73.13 -34.80 6.71
CA THR A 227 74.27 -35.50 7.33
C THR A 227 73.92 -36.97 7.60
N GLN A 228 72.71 -37.27 8.10
CA GLN A 228 72.24 -38.63 8.30
C GLN A 228 72.23 -39.43 6.99
N ALA A 229 71.75 -38.85 5.88
CA ALA A 229 71.81 -39.44 4.55
C ALA A 229 73.25 -39.72 4.09
N GLY A 230 74.17 -38.77 4.34
CA GLY A 230 75.60 -38.95 4.09
C GLY A 230 76.25 -40.07 4.92
N HIS A 231 75.79 -40.27 6.17
CA HIS A 231 76.22 -41.40 7.01
C HIS A 231 75.66 -42.74 6.50
N THR A 232 74.37 -42.80 6.14
CA THR A 232 73.77 -44.04 5.58
C THR A 232 74.38 -44.41 4.23
N TRP A 233 74.71 -43.43 3.38
CA TRP A 233 75.37 -43.69 2.10
C TRP A 233 76.77 -44.31 2.29
N LYS A 234 77.57 -43.79 3.24
CA LYS A 234 78.88 -44.36 3.60
C LYS A 234 78.77 -45.78 4.14
N LEU A 235 77.80 -46.04 5.03
CA LEU A 235 77.53 -47.38 5.54
C LEU A 235 77.08 -48.34 4.41
N GLN A 236 76.28 -47.87 3.45
CA GLN A 236 75.85 -48.67 2.31
C GLN A 236 76.99 -48.95 1.31
N GLN A 237 77.91 -48.00 1.11
CA GLN A 237 79.12 -48.22 0.32
C GLN A 237 80.06 -49.23 1.01
N GLN A 238 80.27 -49.12 2.33
CA GLN A 238 81.01 -50.12 3.11
C GLN A 238 80.36 -51.49 3.03
N LYS A 239 79.02 -51.57 3.15
CA LYS A 239 78.27 -52.81 2.97
C LYS A 239 78.50 -53.40 1.57
N GLN A 240 78.41 -52.60 0.49
CA GLN A 240 78.65 -53.08 -0.87
C GLN A 240 80.10 -53.58 -1.09
N ALA A 241 81.08 -52.97 -0.44
CA ALA A 241 82.47 -53.46 -0.45
C ALA A 241 82.63 -54.79 0.29
N VAL A 242 81.95 -54.98 1.43
CA VAL A 242 81.92 -56.26 2.15
C VAL A 242 81.13 -57.32 1.37
N ASP A 243 79.99 -56.97 0.78
CA ASP A 243 79.18 -57.86 -0.06
C ASP A 243 79.96 -58.33 -1.31
N THR A 244 80.81 -57.49 -1.90
CA THR A 244 81.69 -57.91 -3.03
C THR A 244 82.89 -58.74 -2.58
N GLN A 245 83.48 -58.48 -1.41
CA GLN A 245 84.48 -59.38 -0.81
C GLN A 245 83.88 -60.76 -0.47
N LEU A 246 82.66 -60.78 0.08
CA LEU A 246 81.91 -62.02 0.34
C LEU A 246 81.51 -62.74 -0.94
N ALA A 247 81.21 -62.02 -2.03
CA ALA A 247 80.93 -62.62 -3.35
C ALA A 247 82.18 -63.29 -3.93
N LEU A 248 83.34 -62.63 -3.88
CA LEU A 248 84.63 -63.19 -4.33
C LEU A 248 85.05 -64.42 -3.51
N LEU A 249 84.65 -64.50 -2.24
CA LEU A 249 84.86 -65.68 -1.39
C LEU A 249 83.82 -66.80 -1.60
N ARG A 250 82.79 -66.60 -2.44
CA ARG A 250 81.65 -67.52 -2.58
C ARG A 250 81.79 -68.58 -3.66
N ASP A 251 82.77 -68.46 -4.56
CA ASP A 251 83.03 -69.40 -5.66
C ASP A 251 83.82 -70.66 -5.24
N SER A 252 83.83 -70.99 -3.94
CA SER A 252 84.22 -72.31 -3.44
C SER A 252 83.32 -72.77 -2.28
N SER A 253 83.14 -74.08 -2.14
CA SER A 253 82.05 -74.75 -1.39
C SER A 253 82.60 -76.00 -0.67
N PRO A 254 81.95 -76.64 0.34
CA PRO A 254 80.60 -76.42 0.89
C PRO A 254 80.43 -76.47 2.45
N ARG A 255 79.24 -76.01 2.94
CA ARG A 255 78.46 -76.45 4.13
C ARG A 255 79.02 -76.49 5.59
N ARG A 256 78.26 -75.77 6.46
CA ARG A 256 77.69 -76.12 7.81
C ARG A 256 78.40 -75.77 9.14
N GLU A 257 77.56 -75.27 10.07
CA GLU A 257 77.63 -75.25 11.56
C GLU A 257 78.67 -74.36 12.30
N GLY A 258 78.35 -74.00 13.56
CA GLY A 258 79.09 -73.04 14.44
C GLY A 258 79.79 -73.74 15.63
N PRO A 259 79.91 -73.17 16.86
CA PRO A 259 79.31 -71.93 17.43
C PRO A 259 80.23 -71.10 18.41
N TYR A 260 79.63 -70.26 19.28
CA TYR A 260 80.13 -69.63 20.54
C TYR A 260 80.70 -68.18 20.58
N SER A 261 80.66 -67.60 21.80
CA SER A 261 80.87 -66.18 22.19
C SER A 261 81.76 -66.06 23.44
N PRO A 262 82.16 -64.83 23.85
CA PRO A 262 81.66 -64.22 25.12
C PRO A 262 81.26 -62.73 24.94
N ALA A 263 80.25 -62.16 25.62
CA ALA A 263 80.06 -61.87 27.07
C ALA A 263 80.96 -60.72 27.60
N ALA A 264 80.54 -59.80 28.48
CA ALA A 264 79.29 -59.67 29.26
C ALA A 264 78.93 -58.18 29.56
N GLY A 265 77.79 -57.92 30.22
CA GLY A 265 77.40 -56.58 30.73
C GLY A 265 75.93 -56.53 31.20
N ASP A 266 75.70 -56.65 32.50
CA ASP A 266 74.35 -56.87 33.08
C ASP A 266 73.47 -55.62 33.22
N ALA A 267 72.18 -55.79 32.94
CA ALA A 267 71.09 -54.98 33.51
C ALA A 267 69.73 -55.72 33.43
N VAL A 268 69.43 -56.52 34.46
CA VAL A 268 68.14 -57.04 34.96
C VAL A 268 66.93 -57.11 33.99
N GLU A 269 66.37 -58.32 33.87
CA GLU A 269 65.19 -58.63 33.06
C GLU A 269 63.93 -57.81 33.42
N ASN A 270 63.12 -57.52 32.39
CA ASN A 270 61.67 -57.65 32.53
C ASN A 270 61.09 -58.17 31.20
N THR A 271 60.66 -59.43 31.19
CA THR A 271 60.38 -60.22 29.98
C THR A 271 58.99 -59.95 29.40
N ALA A 272 58.89 -58.90 28.59
CA ALA A 272 57.71 -58.58 27.78
C ALA A 272 57.90 -59.01 26.31
N ASN A 273 56.92 -59.72 25.73
CA ASN A 273 56.95 -60.16 24.33
C ASN A 273 57.08 -58.95 23.37
N PRO A 274 58.11 -58.91 22.47
CA PRO A 274 58.29 -57.79 21.56
C PRO A 274 57.15 -57.66 20.52
N MET A 275 56.48 -58.76 20.17
CA MET A 275 55.29 -58.75 19.31
C MET A 275 54.08 -58.11 20.02
N GLN A 276 53.92 -58.39 21.31
CA GLN A 276 52.83 -57.89 22.15
C GLN A 276 52.99 -56.40 22.49
N GLN A 277 54.23 -55.89 22.52
CA GLN A 277 54.52 -54.46 22.66
C GLN A 277 54.15 -53.61 21.43
N LEU A 278 54.03 -54.21 20.25
CA LEU A 278 53.51 -53.53 19.05
C LEU A 278 51.99 -53.43 19.13
N ASP A 279 51.31 -54.55 19.39
CA ASP A 279 49.86 -54.58 19.61
C ASP A 279 49.42 -53.63 20.73
N GLU A 280 50.17 -53.53 21.84
CA GLU A 280 49.90 -52.55 22.90
C GLU A 280 50.07 -51.09 22.44
N LYS A 281 51.05 -50.79 21.58
CA LYS A 281 51.29 -49.41 21.10
C LYS A 281 50.21 -48.99 20.11
N ASP A 282 49.80 -49.88 19.21
CA ASP A 282 48.72 -49.58 18.28
C ASP A 282 47.34 -49.62 18.97
N ALA A 283 47.11 -50.48 19.98
CA ALA A 283 45.94 -50.39 20.85
C ALA A 283 45.87 -49.04 21.59
N ARG A 284 46.99 -48.53 22.11
CA ARG A 284 47.05 -47.18 22.72
C ARG A 284 46.80 -46.07 21.68
N ARG A 285 47.25 -46.22 20.44
CA ARG A 285 46.90 -45.29 19.34
C ARG A 285 45.42 -45.32 19.01
N PHE A 286 44.81 -46.50 18.92
CA PHE A 286 43.36 -46.64 18.72
C PHE A 286 42.57 -46.05 19.89
N GLN A 287 43.00 -46.26 21.14
CA GLN A 287 42.40 -45.63 22.31
C GLN A 287 42.51 -44.10 22.29
N LEU A 288 43.67 -43.53 21.93
CA LEU A 288 43.79 -42.08 21.70
C LEU A 288 42.85 -41.60 20.59
N LYS A 289 42.77 -42.32 19.46
CA LYS A 289 41.90 -41.93 18.35
C LYS A 289 40.41 -41.98 18.72
N ILE A 290 40.00 -42.99 19.49
CA ILE A 290 38.65 -43.08 20.06
C ILE A 290 38.40 -41.93 21.03
N ALA A 291 39.36 -41.56 21.87
CA ALA A 291 39.25 -40.43 22.81
C ALA A 291 39.16 -39.08 22.07
N GLU A 292 39.96 -38.86 21.02
CA GLU A 292 39.87 -37.69 20.14
C GLU A 292 38.49 -37.59 19.48
N LEU A 293 38.02 -38.68 18.85
CA LEU A 293 36.70 -38.73 18.21
C LEU A 293 35.58 -38.49 19.23
N SER A 294 35.68 -39.08 20.42
CA SER A 294 34.73 -38.85 21.52
C SER A 294 34.82 -37.45 22.13
N ALA A 295 35.89 -36.69 21.89
CA ALA A 295 35.99 -35.28 22.25
C ALA A 295 35.45 -34.36 21.14
N ILE A 296 35.59 -34.76 19.87
CA ILE A 296 34.96 -34.08 18.72
C ILE A 296 33.44 -34.25 18.76
N ILE A 297 32.95 -35.46 19.04
CA ILE A 297 31.51 -35.76 19.18
C ILE A 297 30.89 -34.86 20.24
N ARG A 298 31.46 -34.78 21.45
CA ARG A 298 30.96 -33.87 22.51
C ARG A 298 30.94 -32.40 22.09
N LYS A 299 31.99 -31.90 21.43
CA LYS A 299 31.99 -30.53 20.89
C LYS A 299 30.90 -30.29 19.83
N LEU A 300 30.55 -31.31 19.05
CA LEU A 300 29.43 -31.24 18.10
C LEU A 300 28.08 -31.32 18.81
N GLU A 301 27.94 -32.14 19.86
CA GLU A 301 26.76 -32.21 20.72
C GLU A 301 26.50 -30.88 21.43
N ASP A 302 27.53 -30.28 22.06
CA ASP A 302 27.49 -28.94 22.68
C ASP A 302 27.07 -27.87 21.65
N ARG A 303 27.67 -27.90 20.46
CA ARG A 303 27.33 -26.96 19.37
C ARG A 303 25.90 -27.12 18.90
N ASN A 304 25.40 -28.35 18.82
CA ASN A 304 24.04 -28.67 18.37
C ASN A 304 22.99 -28.33 19.44
N ALA A 305 23.32 -28.44 20.73
CA ALA A 305 22.51 -27.94 21.83
C ALA A 305 22.32 -26.42 21.72
N LEU A 306 23.40 -25.65 21.57
CA LEU A 306 23.35 -24.20 21.37
C LEU A 306 22.53 -23.80 20.13
N LEU A 307 22.71 -24.49 19.00
CA LEU A 307 21.91 -24.25 17.78
C LEU A 307 20.41 -24.56 17.98
N SER A 308 20.08 -25.53 18.84
CA SER A 308 18.70 -25.84 19.22
C SER A 308 18.09 -24.75 20.12
N GLU A 309 18.87 -24.21 21.06
CA GLU A 309 18.48 -23.07 21.91
C GLU A 309 18.27 -21.80 21.08
N GLU A 310 19.21 -21.46 20.20
CA GLU A 310 19.11 -20.36 19.23
C GLU A 310 17.82 -20.49 18.38
N ARG A 311 17.56 -21.68 17.83
CA ARG A 311 16.33 -21.98 17.06
C ARG A 311 15.06 -21.78 17.89
N ASN A 312 15.05 -22.21 19.15
CA ASN A 312 13.87 -22.14 20.00
C ASN A 312 13.56 -20.70 20.44
N GLU A 313 14.58 -19.89 20.71
CA GLU A 313 14.43 -18.46 21.00
C GLU A 313 14.03 -17.66 19.75
N LEU A 314 14.54 -18.00 18.56
CA LEU A 314 14.04 -17.44 17.29
C LEU A 314 12.55 -17.80 17.04
N LEU A 315 12.14 -19.05 17.31
CA LEU A 315 10.73 -19.46 17.24
C LEU A 315 9.84 -18.72 18.24
N LYS A 316 10.37 -18.38 19.42
CA LYS A 316 9.66 -17.57 20.41
C LYS A 316 9.47 -16.12 19.93
N ARG A 317 10.54 -15.48 19.45
CA ARG A 317 10.49 -14.11 18.87
C ARG A 317 9.56 -14.02 17.66
N LEU A 318 9.53 -15.05 16.81
CA LEU A 318 8.59 -15.15 15.69
C LEU A 318 7.13 -15.11 16.17
N ARG A 319 6.77 -15.93 17.17
CA ARG A 319 5.41 -15.94 17.75
C ARG A 319 5.05 -14.63 18.44
N GLU A 320 6.01 -13.98 19.09
CA GLU A 320 5.82 -12.67 19.70
C GLU A 320 5.55 -11.59 18.64
N ALA A 321 6.28 -11.62 17.51
CA ALA A 321 6.03 -10.74 16.36
C ALA A 321 4.68 -11.02 15.67
N GLU A 322 4.33 -12.29 15.45
CA GLU A 322 3.01 -12.70 14.92
C GLU A 322 1.87 -12.19 15.83
N SER A 323 2.04 -12.30 17.15
CA SER A 323 1.07 -11.81 18.13
C SER A 323 0.93 -10.28 18.13
N GLN A 324 1.98 -9.53 17.79
CA GLN A 324 1.94 -8.08 17.63
C GLN A 324 1.35 -7.66 16.27
N TYR A 325 1.60 -8.41 15.21
CA TYR A 325 1.11 -8.11 13.86
C TYR A 325 -0.40 -8.36 13.71
N LYS A 326 -0.94 -9.39 14.35
CA LYS A 326 -2.37 -9.77 14.28
C LYS A 326 -3.36 -8.63 14.64
N PRO A 327 -3.23 -7.90 15.77
CA PRO A 327 -4.11 -6.76 16.06
C PRO A 327 -3.91 -5.58 15.09
N LEU A 328 -2.73 -5.43 14.49
CA LEU A 328 -2.48 -4.41 13.46
C LEU A 328 -3.20 -4.75 12.14
N LEU A 329 -3.19 -6.01 11.71
CA LEU A 329 -4.01 -6.48 10.58
C LEU A 329 -5.51 -6.21 10.83
N ASP A 330 -6.02 -6.54 12.02
CA ASP A 330 -7.43 -6.32 12.34
C ASP A 330 -7.77 -4.85 12.60
N LYS A 331 -6.78 -3.98 12.90
CA LYS A 331 -6.94 -2.51 12.84
C LYS A 331 -7.01 -2.03 11.39
N ASN A 332 -6.09 -2.51 10.54
CA ASN A 332 -6.04 -2.15 9.11
C ASN A 332 -7.35 -2.55 8.40
N ARG A 333 -7.83 -3.79 8.56
CA ARG A 333 -9.14 -4.28 8.08
C ARG A 333 -10.36 -3.51 8.61
N ARG A 334 -10.23 -2.70 9.67
CA ARG A 334 -11.29 -1.79 10.14
C ARG A 334 -11.15 -0.39 9.53
N LEU A 335 -9.93 0.04 9.22
CA LEU A 335 -9.66 1.26 8.47
C LEU A 335 -10.02 1.11 6.99
N SER A 336 -9.78 -0.04 6.34
CA SER A 336 -10.21 -0.31 4.96
C SER A 336 -11.72 -0.11 4.79
N ARG A 337 -12.53 -0.74 5.66
CA ARG A 337 -13.99 -0.60 5.67
C ARG A 337 -14.45 0.84 5.93
N LYS A 338 -13.77 1.57 6.84
CA LYS A 338 -14.05 3.01 7.02
C LYS A 338 -13.69 3.84 5.78
N ASN A 339 -12.62 3.50 5.07
CA ASN A 339 -12.27 4.16 3.81
C ASN A 339 -13.29 3.83 2.71
N GLU A 340 -13.79 2.60 2.64
CA GLU A 340 -14.90 2.20 1.75
C GLU A 340 -16.17 3.02 2.07
N GLU A 341 -16.58 3.07 3.35
CA GLU A 341 -17.70 3.90 3.84
C GLU A 341 -17.54 5.40 3.48
N LEU A 342 -16.32 5.95 3.63
CA LEU A 342 -16.00 7.34 3.30
C LEU A 342 -15.96 7.59 1.78
N VAL A 343 -15.47 6.66 0.96
CA VAL A 343 -15.53 6.75 -0.51
C VAL A 343 -16.98 6.69 -0.99
N HIS A 344 -17.84 5.86 -0.38
CA HIS A 344 -19.28 5.88 -0.63
C HIS A 344 -19.98 7.15 -0.12
N ALA A 345 -19.46 7.82 0.91
CA ALA A 345 -19.94 9.14 1.33
C ALA A 345 -19.51 10.25 0.35
N LEU A 346 -18.24 10.25 -0.08
CA LEU A 346 -17.70 11.17 -1.08
C LEU A 346 -18.48 11.08 -2.39
N ARG A 347 -18.67 9.88 -2.96
CA ARG A 347 -19.46 9.71 -4.20
C ARG A 347 -20.89 10.24 -4.11
N ARG A 348 -21.51 10.23 -2.92
CA ARG A 348 -22.83 10.85 -2.71
C ARG A 348 -22.76 12.38 -2.63
N MET A 349 -21.69 12.94 -2.04
CA MET A 349 -21.42 14.38 -2.07
C MET A 349 -21.09 14.86 -3.50
N GLU A 350 -20.24 14.14 -4.22
CA GLU A 350 -19.83 14.39 -5.61
C GLU A 350 -21.05 14.40 -6.54
N ASN A 351 -21.90 13.36 -6.49
CA ASN A 351 -23.14 13.33 -7.26
C ASN A 351 -24.09 14.48 -6.92
N LYS A 352 -24.18 14.88 -5.64
CA LYS A 352 -25.03 16.02 -5.22
C LYS A 352 -24.43 17.36 -5.66
N LEU A 353 -23.11 17.51 -5.64
CA LEU A 353 -22.40 18.69 -6.14
C LEU A 353 -22.51 18.78 -7.66
N HIS A 354 -22.44 17.67 -8.38
CA HIS A 354 -22.69 17.61 -9.83
C HIS A 354 -24.14 18.04 -10.16
N PHE A 355 -25.13 17.53 -9.42
CA PHE A 355 -26.53 17.98 -9.57
C PHE A 355 -26.70 19.48 -9.32
N ILE A 356 -26.14 20.01 -8.21
CA ILE A 356 -26.21 21.44 -7.89
C ILE A 356 -25.43 22.28 -8.91
N THR A 357 -24.34 21.76 -9.48
CA THR A 357 -23.58 22.42 -10.55
C THR A 357 -24.39 22.47 -11.84
N GLN A 358 -25.05 21.38 -12.21
CA GLN A 358 -25.94 21.32 -13.37
C GLN A 358 -27.14 22.27 -13.21
N GLU A 359 -27.78 22.28 -12.04
CA GLU A 359 -28.84 23.23 -11.68
C GLU A 359 -28.34 24.67 -11.76
N ASN A 360 -27.11 24.97 -11.31
CA ASN A 360 -26.49 26.28 -11.46
C ASN A 360 -26.16 26.64 -12.91
N ILE A 361 -25.79 25.68 -13.76
CA ILE A 361 -25.58 25.91 -15.20
C ILE A 361 -26.93 26.23 -15.86
N GLU A 362 -27.96 25.43 -15.63
CA GLU A 362 -29.30 25.69 -16.14
C GLU A 362 -29.84 27.06 -15.66
N MET A 363 -29.65 27.41 -14.39
CA MET A 363 -30.05 28.72 -13.86
C MET A 363 -29.23 29.87 -14.45
N ARG A 364 -27.96 29.63 -14.80
CA ARG A 364 -27.12 30.60 -15.54
C ARG A 364 -27.50 30.71 -17.01
N GLU A 365 -28.00 29.66 -17.65
CA GLU A 365 -28.53 29.70 -19.02
C GLU A 365 -29.88 30.44 -19.05
N LYS A 366 -30.78 30.13 -18.10
CA LYS A 366 -32.06 30.83 -17.87
C LYS A 366 -31.87 32.31 -17.50
N ALA A 367 -30.76 32.67 -16.84
CA ALA A 367 -30.40 34.06 -16.57
C ALA A 367 -29.57 34.72 -17.70
N GLY A 368 -28.80 33.94 -18.46
CA GLY A 368 -27.88 34.39 -19.50
C GLY A 368 -28.59 34.92 -20.76
N THR A 369 -29.89 34.65 -20.90
CA THR A 369 -30.77 35.31 -21.87
C THR A 369 -30.87 36.82 -21.60
N ILE A 370 -30.65 37.26 -20.36
CA ILE A 370 -30.62 38.68 -19.97
C ILE A 370 -29.19 39.21 -20.14
N ARG A 371 -28.88 39.73 -21.34
CA ARG A 371 -27.65 40.51 -21.57
C ARG A 371 -27.62 41.72 -20.63
N ARG A 372 -26.45 41.99 -20.03
CA ARG A 372 -26.23 43.28 -19.35
C ARG A 372 -26.19 44.40 -20.39
N PRO A 373 -27.03 45.46 -20.26
CA PRO A 373 -26.86 46.68 -21.04
C PRO A 373 -25.52 47.34 -20.69
N SER A 374 -24.87 47.93 -21.69
CA SER A 374 -23.57 48.61 -21.54
C SER A 374 -23.52 49.98 -22.24
N SER A 375 -24.66 50.44 -22.77
CA SER A 375 -24.89 51.80 -23.27
C SER A 375 -26.18 52.39 -22.68
N LEU A 376 -26.32 53.72 -22.75
CA LEU A 376 -27.53 54.41 -22.29
C LEU A 376 -28.76 54.13 -23.19
N ASN A 377 -28.53 53.80 -24.47
CA ASN A 377 -29.59 53.47 -25.43
C ASN A 377 -30.26 52.11 -25.13
N ASP A 378 -29.53 51.18 -24.50
CA ASP A 378 -30.04 49.84 -24.20
C ASP A 378 -31.17 49.88 -23.14
N LEU A 379 -31.25 50.95 -22.34
CA LEU A 379 -32.29 51.15 -21.33
C LEU A 379 -33.65 51.51 -21.95
N ASP A 380 -33.64 52.35 -22.99
CA ASP A 380 -34.85 52.73 -23.75
C ASP A 380 -35.42 51.49 -24.44
N GLN A 381 -34.59 50.74 -25.17
CA GLN A 381 -35.01 49.49 -25.82
C GLN A 381 -35.49 48.45 -24.80
N SER A 382 -34.84 48.34 -23.63
CA SER A 382 -35.32 47.44 -22.57
C SER A 382 -36.63 47.88 -21.93
N GLN A 383 -37.04 49.15 -22.06
CA GLN A 383 -38.36 49.63 -21.66
C GLN A 383 -39.40 49.37 -22.77
N GLU A 384 -39.08 49.67 -24.03
CA GLU A 384 -39.91 49.33 -25.19
C GLU A 384 -40.19 47.81 -25.28
N GLU A 385 -39.18 46.96 -25.08
CA GLU A 385 -39.34 45.50 -25.06
C GLU A 385 -40.29 45.04 -23.95
N ARG A 386 -40.27 45.68 -22.77
CA ARG A 386 -41.18 45.38 -21.66
C ARG A 386 -42.61 45.87 -21.91
N GLU A 387 -42.80 47.00 -22.57
CA GLU A 387 -44.13 47.42 -23.04
C GLU A 387 -44.65 46.51 -24.15
N ILE A 388 -43.80 46.08 -25.09
CA ILE A 388 -44.15 45.11 -26.15
C ILE A 388 -44.49 43.75 -25.53
N GLU A 389 -43.78 43.28 -24.52
CA GLU A 389 -44.06 42.02 -23.83
C GLU A 389 -45.35 42.09 -23.00
N PHE A 390 -45.61 43.20 -22.32
CA PHE A 390 -46.88 43.46 -21.64
C PHE A 390 -48.06 43.50 -22.62
N LEU A 391 -47.92 44.19 -23.76
CA LEU A 391 -48.93 44.22 -24.82
C LEU A 391 -49.13 42.84 -25.47
N ARG A 392 -48.07 42.04 -25.66
CA ARG A 392 -48.18 40.65 -26.13
C ARG A 392 -48.96 39.78 -25.15
N LEU A 393 -48.68 39.88 -23.84
CA LEU A 393 -49.43 39.16 -22.81
C LEU A 393 -50.91 39.57 -22.80
N GLN A 394 -51.20 40.87 -22.92
CA GLN A 394 -52.57 41.39 -22.99
C GLN A 394 -53.31 40.90 -24.26
N VAL A 395 -52.63 40.83 -25.41
CA VAL A 395 -53.19 40.24 -26.64
C VAL A 395 -53.42 38.74 -26.49
N LEU A 396 -52.55 38.01 -25.79
CA LEU A 396 -52.67 36.57 -25.56
C LEU A 396 -53.82 36.26 -24.57
N GLU A 397 -54.03 37.11 -23.56
CA GLU A 397 -55.20 37.05 -22.68
C GLU A 397 -56.50 37.36 -23.43
N GLN A 398 -56.51 38.38 -24.30
CA GLN A 398 -57.64 38.65 -25.20
C GLN A 398 -57.91 37.48 -26.16
N GLN A 399 -56.88 36.83 -26.70
CA GLN A 399 -57.03 35.66 -27.57
C GLN A 399 -57.62 34.47 -26.80
N ASN A 400 -57.18 34.20 -25.57
CA ASN A 400 -57.79 33.15 -24.73
C ASN A 400 -59.28 33.42 -24.47
N ILE A 401 -59.67 34.68 -24.23
CA ILE A 401 -61.07 35.07 -24.07
C ILE A 401 -61.85 34.87 -25.37
N ILE A 402 -61.29 35.21 -26.53
CA ILE A 402 -61.89 34.97 -27.85
C ILE A 402 -62.06 33.46 -28.11
N ASP A 403 -61.06 32.65 -27.77
CA ASP A 403 -61.09 31.20 -27.97
C ASP A 403 -62.12 30.53 -27.05
N ASP A 404 -62.24 30.94 -25.78
CA ASP A 404 -63.26 30.42 -24.86
C ASP A 404 -64.68 30.86 -25.26
N LEU A 405 -64.86 32.11 -25.71
CA LEU A 405 -66.13 32.55 -26.31
C LEU A 405 -66.45 31.76 -27.59
N SER A 406 -65.45 31.39 -28.37
CA SER A 406 -65.61 30.56 -29.57
C SER A 406 -66.00 29.13 -29.23
N LYS A 407 -65.36 28.50 -28.23
CA LYS A 407 -65.76 27.17 -27.70
C LYS A 407 -67.21 27.19 -27.18
N VAL A 408 -67.63 28.28 -26.51
CA VAL A 408 -69.03 28.45 -26.07
C VAL A 408 -69.97 28.61 -27.26
N ALA A 409 -69.57 29.34 -28.31
CA ALA A 409 -70.37 29.46 -29.54
C ALA A 409 -70.50 28.13 -30.29
N GLU A 410 -69.42 27.33 -30.39
CA GLU A 410 -69.44 25.97 -30.97
C GLU A 410 -70.32 25.03 -30.15
N PHE A 411 -70.24 25.09 -28.82
CA PHE A 411 -71.09 24.29 -27.93
C PHE A 411 -72.58 24.66 -28.08
N LEU A 412 -72.90 25.95 -28.16
CA LEU A 412 -74.26 26.43 -28.44
C LEU A 412 -74.73 26.03 -29.84
N HIS A 413 -73.86 26.07 -30.85
CA HIS A 413 -74.18 25.63 -32.21
C HIS A 413 -74.45 24.12 -32.26
N THR A 414 -73.62 23.32 -31.59
CA THR A 414 -73.77 21.85 -31.44
C THR A 414 -75.02 21.47 -30.66
N TRP A 415 -75.34 22.21 -29.60
CA TRP A 415 -76.59 22.07 -28.85
C TRP A 415 -77.81 22.43 -29.69
N MET A 416 -77.72 23.49 -30.50
CA MET A 416 -78.80 23.86 -31.43
C MET A 416 -78.96 22.83 -32.56
N HIS A 417 -77.87 22.23 -33.05
CA HIS A 417 -77.91 21.13 -34.02
C HIS A 417 -78.58 19.88 -33.42
N THR A 418 -78.10 19.37 -32.28
CA THR A 418 -78.72 18.21 -31.61
C THR A 418 -80.15 18.50 -31.15
N LYS A 419 -80.52 19.75 -30.87
CA LYS A 419 -81.92 20.16 -30.66
C LYS A 419 -82.74 20.08 -31.95
N LYS A 420 -82.25 20.60 -33.09
CA LYS A 420 -82.89 20.45 -34.41
C LYS A 420 -83.05 18.97 -34.80
N GLU A 421 -82.04 18.15 -34.56
CA GLU A 421 -82.07 16.70 -34.81
C GLU A 421 -83.07 15.97 -33.92
N ARG A 422 -83.13 16.28 -32.62
CA ARG A 422 -84.18 15.75 -31.72
C ARG A 422 -85.56 16.16 -32.19
N ASP A 423 -85.75 17.41 -32.60
CA ASP A 423 -87.00 17.91 -33.17
C ASP A 423 -87.37 17.23 -34.50
N MET A 424 -86.38 16.86 -35.31
CA MET A 424 -86.57 16.11 -36.56
C MET A 424 -86.93 14.65 -36.28
N LEU A 425 -86.21 13.99 -35.37
CA LEU A 425 -86.48 12.63 -34.90
C LEU A 425 -87.82 12.51 -34.16
N LEU A 426 -88.27 13.57 -33.48
CA LEU A 426 -89.61 13.65 -32.89
C LEU A 426 -90.72 13.87 -33.92
N ARG A 427 -90.41 14.35 -35.13
CA ARG A 427 -91.33 14.38 -36.28
C ARG A 427 -91.37 13.00 -36.95
N TYR A 428 -90.21 12.42 -37.28
CA TYR A 428 -90.13 11.05 -37.81
C TYR A 428 -90.76 10.00 -36.87
N ARG A 429 -90.55 10.08 -35.55
CA ARG A 429 -91.17 9.15 -34.58
C ARG A 429 -92.70 9.26 -34.51
N ARG A 430 -93.29 10.42 -34.85
CA ARG A 430 -94.76 10.57 -35.01
C ARG A 430 -95.27 10.01 -36.34
N GLN A 431 -94.37 9.78 -37.30
CA GLN A 431 -94.66 9.27 -38.64
C GLN A 431 -94.48 7.74 -38.71
N ASP A 432 -93.44 7.20 -38.06
CA ASP A 432 -93.13 5.76 -37.99
C ASP A 432 -94.13 4.92 -37.17
N SER A 433 -94.92 5.55 -36.29
CA SER A 433 -95.96 4.86 -35.50
C SER A 433 -97.07 4.19 -36.34
N LEU A 434 -97.07 4.38 -37.67
CA LEU A 434 -98.09 3.85 -38.59
C LEU A 434 -97.68 2.63 -39.44
N ARG A 435 -96.43 2.12 -39.38
CA ARG A 435 -96.03 0.94 -40.19
C ARG A 435 -95.21 -0.14 -39.45
N ARG A 436 -95.92 -1.05 -38.76
CA ARG A 436 -95.41 -2.38 -38.38
C ARG A 436 -95.61 -3.41 -39.50
N LYS A 437 -94.60 -4.24 -39.79
CA LYS A 437 -94.67 -5.71 -39.96
C LYS A 437 -93.26 -6.34 -40.04
N LYS A 438 -93.14 -7.62 -39.69
CA LYS A 438 -91.91 -8.46 -39.67
C LYS A 438 -91.83 -9.34 -40.96
N PRO A 439 -90.97 -10.39 -41.14
CA PRO A 439 -89.87 -10.94 -40.31
C PRO A 439 -88.58 -11.45 -41.05
N PHE A 440 -87.70 -12.12 -40.29
CA PHE A 440 -86.65 -13.10 -40.65
C PHE A 440 -85.15 -12.68 -40.77
N ARG A 441 -84.28 -13.70 -40.69
CA ARG A 441 -82.81 -13.69 -40.44
C ARG A 441 -82.05 -14.22 -41.67
N THR A 442 -80.75 -13.90 -41.84
CA THR A 442 -79.60 -14.85 -41.69
C THR A 442 -78.21 -14.27 -42.07
N CYS A 443 -77.19 -14.68 -41.30
CA CYS A 443 -75.79 -15.04 -41.69
C CYS A 443 -74.70 -14.04 -42.14
N ARG A 444 -73.51 -14.25 -41.51
CA ARG A 444 -72.10 -14.08 -41.95
C ARG A 444 -71.48 -12.68 -42.22
N PRO A 445 -70.28 -12.40 -41.67
CA PRO A 445 -69.31 -11.43 -42.20
C PRO A 445 -68.28 -12.08 -43.16
N VAL A 446 -67.58 -11.22 -43.92
CA VAL A 446 -66.54 -11.47 -44.94
C VAL A 446 -65.60 -10.24 -44.82
N VAL A 447 -64.31 -10.33 -44.44
CA VAL A 447 -63.12 -10.71 -45.26
C VAL A 447 -62.87 -9.68 -46.40
N GLU A 448 -61.72 -9.02 -46.57
CA GLU A 448 -60.46 -8.99 -45.79
C GLU A 448 -59.96 -7.53 -45.56
N THR A 449 -58.76 -6.97 -45.86
CA THR A 449 -57.49 -7.41 -46.49
C THR A 449 -56.35 -6.41 -46.16
N PHE A 450 -55.11 -6.89 -45.90
CA PHE A 450 -53.81 -6.15 -46.06
C PHE A 450 -53.50 -4.91 -45.18
N PHE A 451 -52.25 -4.53 -44.86
CA PHE A 451 -50.90 -5.09 -45.12
C PHE A 451 -49.90 -4.63 -44.03
N GLY A 452 -48.77 -5.33 -43.83
CA GLY A 452 -47.64 -4.85 -43.03
C GLY A 452 -47.14 -5.83 -41.96
N TYR A 453 -46.15 -6.66 -42.32
CA TYR A 453 -45.26 -7.37 -41.40
C TYR A 453 -43.92 -6.60 -41.31
N ASP A 454 -43.25 -6.69 -40.17
CA ASP A 454 -41.80 -6.88 -40.11
C ASP A 454 -41.46 -7.73 -38.87
N GLU A 455 -40.34 -8.45 -38.87
CA GLU A 455 -40.19 -9.69 -38.07
C GLU A 455 -39.51 -9.57 -36.69
N GLU A 456 -39.65 -10.64 -35.90
CA GLU A 456 -39.09 -10.81 -34.56
C GLU A 456 -37.59 -11.18 -34.57
N GLY A 457 -36.92 -11.03 -33.42
CA GLY A 457 -35.58 -11.56 -33.18
C GLY A 457 -35.44 -12.06 -31.74
N SER A 458 -35.71 -13.34 -31.51
CA SER A 458 -35.75 -13.95 -30.16
C SER A 458 -35.34 -15.43 -30.16
N ILE A 459 -35.06 -15.93 -28.94
CA ILE A 459 -34.91 -17.35 -28.54
C ILE A 459 -33.55 -18.04 -28.83
N ASP A 460 -32.83 -18.36 -27.75
CA ASP A 460 -32.50 -19.70 -27.20
C ASP A 460 -32.36 -20.92 -28.16
N SER A 461 -31.70 -22.04 -27.84
CA SER A 461 -30.65 -22.47 -26.89
C SER A 461 -30.39 -23.97 -27.18
N ASP A 462 -29.17 -24.45 -26.93
CA ASP A 462 -28.75 -25.83 -26.63
C ASP A 462 -29.39 -27.04 -27.36
N GLY A 463 -28.57 -27.77 -28.13
CA GLY A 463 -28.88 -29.12 -28.63
C GLY A 463 -27.63 -29.89 -29.08
N SER A 464 -27.48 -31.17 -28.68
CA SER A 464 -26.21 -31.91 -28.84
C SER A 464 -26.38 -33.38 -29.26
N SER A 465 -25.46 -33.84 -30.15
CA SER A 465 -25.06 -35.23 -30.42
C SER A 465 -26.09 -36.23 -31.01
N ILE A 466 -25.73 -36.97 -32.07
CA ILE A 466 -25.08 -38.32 -31.98
C ILE A 466 -25.18 -39.18 -33.28
N SER A 467 -24.17 -40.05 -33.48
CA SER A 467 -24.15 -41.33 -34.23
C SER A 467 -24.21 -41.45 -35.77
N TYR A 468 -23.37 -42.39 -36.23
CA TYR A 468 -23.16 -42.93 -37.58
C TYR A 468 -24.25 -43.89 -38.09
N HIS A 469 -24.35 -44.07 -39.41
CA HIS A 469 -24.16 -45.41 -40.01
C HIS A 469 -23.66 -45.35 -41.47
N THR A 470 -23.06 -46.46 -41.93
CA THR A 470 -22.49 -46.67 -43.28
C THR A 470 -23.38 -47.51 -44.18
N ASP A 471 -23.21 -47.41 -45.51
CA ASP A 471 -23.29 -48.60 -46.39
C ASP A 471 -22.55 -48.48 -47.75
N ARG A 472 -22.47 -49.58 -48.51
CA ARG A 472 -21.66 -49.76 -49.77
C ARG A 472 -22.55 -50.31 -50.93
N THR A 473 -22.14 -50.75 -52.14
CA THR A 473 -20.88 -51.11 -52.90
C THR A 473 -21.28 -51.09 -54.43
N PRO A 474 -20.66 -51.76 -55.45
CA PRO A 474 -19.27 -52.19 -55.80
C PRO A 474 -18.83 -51.87 -57.28
N CYS A 475 -17.76 -52.55 -57.75
CA CYS A 475 -17.27 -52.81 -59.14
C CYS A 475 -15.97 -52.06 -59.56
N THR A 476 -14.75 -52.62 -59.50
CA THR A 476 -14.07 -53.70 -60.30
C THR A 476 -13.56 -53.28 -61.70
N PRO A 477 -12.41 -53.78 -62.19
CA PRO A 477 -11.22 -54.33 -61.49
C PRO A 477 -9.83 -53.98 -62.13
N ASP A 478 -8.78 -54.59 -61.58
CA ASP A 478 -7.45 -54.93 -62.15
C ASP A 478 -6.33 -53.88 -62.34
N ASP A 479 -5.11 -54.39 -62.09
CA ASP A 479 -3.74 -53.94 -62.39
C ASP A 479 -3.29 -52.48 -62.13
N ASP A 480 -2.54 -52.29 -61.03
CA ASP A 480 -1.16 -51.72 -61.12
C ASP A 480 -0.32 -52.05 -59.87
N LEU A 481 0.85 -52.68 -60.04
CA LEU A 481 1.68 -53.18 -58.92
C LEU A 481 2.56 -52.11 -58.25
N GLU A 482 2.66 -50.90 -58.82
CA GLU A 482 3.39 -49.79 -58.19
C GLU A 482 2.62 -49.15 -57.01
N GLU A 483 1.28 -49.19 -57.02
CA GLU A 483 0.49 -48.57 -55.94
C GLU A 483 0.71 -49.27 -54.59
N GLY A 484 1.05 -50.56 -54.59
CA GLY A 484 1.35 -51.34 -53.38
C GLY A 484 2.58 -50.82 -52.63
N MET A 485 3.66 -50.49 -53.33
CA MET A 485 4.89 -49.95 -52.73
C MET A 485 4.66 -48.55 -52.13
N LEU A 486 3.89 -47.71 -52.84
CA LEU A 486 3.52 -46.39 -52.33
C LEU A 486 2.53 -46.47 -51.16
N LYS A 487 1.64 -47.47 -51.13
CA LYS A 487 0.81 -47.80 -49.95
C LYS A 487 1.66 -48.25 -48.77
N GLU A 488 2.61 -49.16 -48.95
CA GLU A 488 3.47 -49.57 -47.85
C GLU A 488 4.36 -48.42 -47.34
N GLU A 489 4.96 -47.59 -48.20
CA GLU A 489 5.73 -46.43 -47.73
C GLU A 489 4.84 -45.39 -47.03
N THR A 490 3.64 -45.10 -47.54
CA THR A 490 2.72 -44.17 -46.89
C THR A 490 2.11 -44.72 -45.60
N GLU A 491 1.86 -46.03 -45.50
CA GLU A 491 1.37 -46.70 -44.28
C GLU A 491 2.49 -46.85 -43.24
N LEU A 492 3.74 -47.06 -43.66
CA LEU A 492 4.93 -46.98 -42.80
C LEU A 492 5.15 -45.55 -42.30
N ARG A 493 5.10 -44.54 -43.17
CA ARG A 493 5.12 -43.13 -42.77
C ARG A 493 3.96 -42.81 -41.83
N PHE A 494 2.76 -43.35 -42.05
CA PHE A 494 1.61 -43.13 -41.17
C PHE A 494 1.80 -43.79 -39.80
N ARG A 495 2.35 -45.01 -39.74
CA ARG A 495 2.76 -45.65 -38.46
C ARG A 495 3.85 -44.84 -37.75
N GLN A 496 4.86 -44.38 -38.49
CA GLN A 496 5.97 -43.61 -37.95
C GLN A 496 5.52 -42.24 -37.44
N LEU A 497 4.69 -41.52 -38.21
CA LEU A 497 4.04 -40.27 -37.80
C LEU A 497 3.07 -40.47 -36.64
N THR A 498 2.39 -41.62 -36.54
CA THR A 498 1.55 -41.98 -35.38
C THR A 498 2.41 -42.26 -34.13
N MET A 499 3.56 -42.93 -34.28
CA MET A 499 4.51 -43.14 -33.20
C MET A 499 5.15 -41.83 -32.75
N GLU A 500 5.53 -40.96 -33.68
CA GLU A 500 6.03 -39.60 -33.38
C GLU A 500 4.95 -38.73 -32.75
N TYR A 501 3.71 -38.76 -33.23
CA TYR A 501 2.59 -38.05 -32.61
C TYR A 501 2.31 -38.55 -31.18
N GLN A 502 2.34 -39.86 -30.93
CA GLN A 502 2.23 -40.42 -29.58
C GLN A 502 3.48 -40.13 -28.71
N ALA A 503 4.66 -39.99 -29.30
CA ALA A 503 5.87 -39.57 -28.60
C ALA A 503 5.82 -38.07 -28.27
N LEU A 504 5.26 -37.25 -29.16
CA LEU A 504 5.04 -35.82 -28.97
C LEU A 504 3.94 -35.58 -27.92
N GLN A 505 2.85 -36.35 -27.93
CA GLN A 505 1.84 -36.34 -26.86
C GLN A 505 2.44 -36.73 -25.51
N ARG A 506 3.32 -37.75 -25.47
CA ARG A 506 4.03 -38.13 -24.24
C ARG A 506 5.05 -37.08 -23.81
N ALA A 507 5.78 -36.46 -24.73
CA ALA A 507 6.70 -35.37 -24.44
C ALA A 507 5.96 -34.11 -23.97
N TYR A 508 4.80 -33.80 -24.55
CA TYR A 508 3.92 -32.71 -24.13
C TYR A 508 3.33 -32.98 -22.75
N ALA A 509 2.88 -34.20 -22.47
CA ALA A 509 2.43 -34.61 -21.14
C ALA A 509 3.56 -34.53 -20.09
N LEU A 510 4.77 -35.00 -20.42
CA LEU A 510 5.95 -34.92 -19.54
C LEU A 510 6.42 -33.48 -19.34
N LEU A 511 6.35 -32.62 -20.37
CA LEU A 511 6.58 -31.19 -20.23
C LEU A 511 5.51 -30.56 -19.33
N GLN A 512 4.24 -30.94 -19.48
CA GLN A 512 3.14 -30.44 -18.65
C GLN A 512 3.20 -30.98 -17.21
N GLU A 513 3.82 -32.13 -16.98
CA GLU A 513 4.13 -32.68 -15.65
C GLU A 513 5.35 -31.98 -15.00
N GLN A 514 6.40 -31.68 -15.78
CA GLN A 514 7.57 -30.89 -15.34
C GLN A 514 7.20 -29.43 -15.03
N VAL A 515 6.42 -28.79 -15.92
CA VAL A 515 5.96 -27.39 -15.79
C VAL A 515 4.81 -27.27 -14.77
N GLY A 516 4.00 -28.32 -14.61
CA GLY A 516 2.92 -28.41 -13.62
C GLY A 516 3.37 -28.34 -12.15
N GLY A 517 4.67 -28.42 -11.88
CA GLY A 517 5.23 -28.19 -10.54
C GLY A 517 5.22 -26.71 -10.09
N THR A 518 5.20 -25.75 -11.02
CA THR A 518 5.27 -24.31 -10.68
C THR A 518 4.39 -23.39 -11.54
N PHE A 519 3.85 -23.84 -12.67
CA PHE A 519 2.99 -23.03 -13.53
C PHE A 519 1.55 -22.94 -12.99
N ASP A 520 1.39 -22.11 -11.96
CA ASP A 520 0.09 -21.72 -11.43
C ASP A 520 -0.60 -20.77 -12.44
N ALA A 521 -1.40 -21.35 -13.34
CA ALA A 521 -2.15 -20.60 -14.34
C ALA A 521 -3.15 -19.60 -13.72
N GLU A 522 -3.60 -19.84 -12.48
CA GLU A 522 -4.46 -18.89 -11.76
C GLU A 522 -3.65 -17.66 -11.28
N LYS A 523 -2.36 -17.83 -10.93
CA LYS A 523 -1.44 -16.69 -10.75
C LYS A 523 -1.14 -15.99 -12.07
N GLU A 524 -0.89 -16.70 -13.17
CA GLU A 524 -0.53 -16.04 -14.44
C GLU A 524 -1.70 -15.25 -15.04
N VAL A 525 -2.94 -15.74 -14.91
CA VAL A 525 -4.13 -14.94 -15.22
C VAL A 525 -4.18 -13.70 -14.33
N LYS A 526 -3.92 -13.82 -13.01
CA LYS A 526 -3.91 -12.67 -12.10
C LYS A 526 -2.80 -11.66 -12.40
N THR A 527 -1.57 -12.07 -12.74
CA THR A 527 -0.55 -11.11 -13.18
C THR A 527 -0.91 -10.48 -14.52
N ARG A 528 -1.56 -11.21 -15.44
CA ARG A 528 -2.03 -10.65 -16.72
C ARG A 528 -3.16 -9.63 -16.52
N GLU A 529 -4.14 -9.92 -15.68
CA GLU A 529 -5.21 -9.00 -15.27
C GLU A 529 -4.65 -7.78 -14.52
N GLN A 530 -3.69 -8.00 -13.62
CA GLN A 530 -3.05 -6.93 -12.86
C GLN A 530 -2.20 -6.02 -13.77
N LEU A 531 -1.46 -6.58 -14.72
CA LEU A 531 -0.73 -5.82 -15.73
C LEU A 531 -1.69 -5.06 -16.67
N GLN A 532 -2.84 -5.63 -17.05
CA GLN A 532 -3.87 -4.90 -17.79
C GLN A 532 -4.46 -3.74 -16.96
N ALA A 533 -4.73 -3.96 -15.67
CA ALA A 533 -5.21 -2.90 -14.78
C ALA A 533 -4.16 -1.79 -14.56
N GLU A 534 -2.87 -2.13 -14.51
CA GLU A 534 -1.77 -1.17 -14.46
C GLU A 534 -1.60 -0.42 -15.79
N LEU A 535 -1.70 -1.09 -16.94
CA LEU A 535 -1.66 -0.47 -18.27
C LEU A 535 -2.81 0.53 -18.45
N ILE A 536 -4.03 0.17 -18.04
CA ILE A 536 -5.19 1.08 -18.04
C ILE A 536 -4.94 2.29 -17.11
N ARG A 537 -4.39 2.08 -15.89
CA ARG A 537 -4.03 3.19 -14.99
C ARG A 537 -2.98 4.11 -15.60
N PHE A 538 -1.97 3.57 -16.30
CA PHE A 538 -0.99 4.39 -16.99
C PHE A 538 -1.61 5.15 -18.17
N GLN A 539 -2.55 4.55 -18.92
CA GLN A 539 -3.31 5.26 -19.96
C GLN A 539 -4.17 6.39 -19.39
N THR A 540 -4.88 6.17 -18.28
CA THR A 540 -5.61 7.24 -17.58
C THR A 540 -4.64 8.32 -17.11
N ARG A 541 -3.49 7.95 -16.54
CA ARG A 541 -2.50 8.91 -16.06
C ARG A 541 -1.83 9.71 -17.17
N ILE A 542 -1.65 9.12 -18.36
CA ILE A 542 -1.18 9.82 -19.55
C ILE A 542 -2.25 10.83 -20.00
N ALA A 543 -3.52 10.41 -20.11
CA ALA A 543 -4.61 11.32 -20.46
C ALA A 543 -4.80 12.47 -19.45
N ASP A 544 -4.65 12.21 -18.14
CA ASP A 544 -4.63 13.25 -17.10
C ASP A 544 -3.49 14.26 -17.31
N LEU A 545 -2.30 13.78 -17.67
CA LEU A 545 -1.11 14.60 -17.89
C LEU A 545 -1.19 15.39 -19.21
N GLU A 546 -1.71 14.78 -20.29
CA GLU A 546 -2.00 15.46 -21.56
C GLU A 546 -3.07 16.55 -21.37
N CYS A 547 -4.10 16.26 -20.57
CA CYS A 547 -5.11 17.23 -20.19
C CYS A 547 -4.48 18.38 -19.37
N ALA A 548 -3.64 18.08 -18.38
CA ALA A 548 -2.92 19.08 -17.58
C ALA A 548 -1.96 19.94 -18.44
N LEU A 549 -1.24 19.34 -19.39
CA LEU A 549 -0.39 20.06 -20.35
C LEU A 549 -1.21 20.97 -21.27
N SER A 550 -2.41 20.55 -21.69
CA SER A 550 -3.33 21.42 -22.46
C SER A 550 -3.83 22.62 -21.65
N HIS A 551 -4.03 22.43 -20.33
CA HIS A 551 -4.37 23.51 -19.41
C HIS A 551 -3.16 24.41 -19.08
N GLN A 552 -1.93 23.92 -19.13
CA GLN A 552 -0.72 24.74 -19.01
C GLN A 552 -0.59 25.77 -20.15
N GLY A 553 -1.22 25.53 -21.30
CA GLY A 553 -1.39 26.55 -22.35
C GLY A 553 -2.23 27.76 -21.93
N GLN A 554 -3.01 27.66 -20.84
CA GLN A 554 -3.82 28.74 -20.27
C GLN A 554 -3.01 29.64 -19.33
N ASP A 555 -1.87 29.18 -18.79
CA ASP A 555 -0.96 30.01 -17.97
C ASP A 555 -0.48 31.24 -18.75
N MET A 556 -0.27 31.13 -20.06
CA MET A 556 0.13 32.27 -20.90
C MET A 556 -0.95 33.37 -20.93
N LYS A 557 -2.23 32.99 -21.07
CA LYS A 557 -3.35 33.95 -20.98
C LYS A 557 -3.47 34.54 -19.58
N TRP A 558 -3.27 33.73 -18.53
CA TRP A 558 -3.27 34.23 -17.16
C TRP A 558 -2.11 35.21 -16.91
N ILE A 559 -0.93 34.98 -17.49
CA ILE A 559 0.22 35.90 -17.44
C ILE A 559 -0.10 37.21 -18.19
N GLU A 560 -0.71 37.13 -19.38
CA GLU A 560 -1.14 38.30 -20.16
C GLU A 560 -2.21 39.12 -19.42
N GLU A 561 -3.27 38.47 -18.90
CA GLU A 561 -4.32 39.11 -18.10
C GLU A 561 -3.76 39.72 -16.81
N LYS A 562 -2.85 39.03 -16.13
CA LYS A 562 -2.15 39.53 -14.94
C LYS A 562 -1.29 40.75 -15.26
N GLN A 563 -0.55 40.76 -16.36
CA GLN A 563 0.23 41.93 -16.79
C GLN A 563 -0.68 43.11 -17.17
N ALA A 564 -1.80 42.85 -17.85
CA ALA A 564 -2.80 43.86 -18.18
C ALA A 564 -3.45 44.45 -16.91
N LEU A 565 -3.76 43.61 -15.90
CA LEU A 565 -4.27 44.04 -14.60
C LEU A 565 -3.24 44.85 -13.80
N TYR A 566 -1.96 44.46 -13.81
CA TYR A 566 -0.89 45.26 -13.18
C TYR A 566 -0.78 46.65 -13.81
N LYS A 567 -0.77 46.74 -15.14
CA LYS A 567 -0.73 48.02 -15.85
C LYS A 567 -1.96 48.87 -15.55
N ARG A 568 -3.16 48.28 -15.55
CA ARG A 568 -4.41 48.98 -15.25
C ARG A 568 -4.49 49.46 -13.79
N ASN A 569 -3.94 48.70 -12.84
CA ASN A 569 -3.80 49.13 -11.45
C ASN A 569 -2.79 50.26 -11.32
N GLN A 570 -1.68 50.25 -12.05
CA GLN A 570 -0.71 51.34 -12.03
C GLN A 570 -1.33 52.64 -12.58
N GLU A 571 -2.04 52.56 -13.72
CA GLU A 571 -2.84 53.66 -14.28
C GLU A 571 -3.97 54.16 -13.35
N LEU A 572 -4.41 53.36 -12.36
CA LEU A 572 -5.38 53.76 -11.33
C LEU A 572 -4.70 54.38 -10.11
N VAL A 573 -3.54 53.86 -9.69
CA VAL A 573 -2.73 54.44 -8.60
C VAL A 573 -2.23 55.84 -8.98
N GLU A 574 -1.80 56.04 -10.23
CA GLU A 574 -1.41 57.35 -10.75
C GLU A 574 -2.60 58.34 -10.68
N LYS A 575 -3.79 57.94 -11.17
CA LYS A 575 -5.01 58.78 -11.10
C LYS A 575 -5.53 59.03 -9.68
N VAL A 576 -5.29 58.11 -8.74
CA VAL A 576 -5.58 58.34 -7.31
C VAL A 576 -4.57 59.33 -6.71
N GLY A 577 -3.32 59.33 -7.18
CA GLY A 577 -2.34 60.39 -6.90
C GLY A 577 -2.82 61.75 -7.41
N ASP A 578 -3.21 61.85 -8.68
CA ASP A 578 -3.76 63.09 -9.27
C ASP A 578 -4.97 63.63 -8.48
N ILE A 579 -5.83 62.75 -7.95
CA ILE A 579 -6.98 63.12 -7.11
C ILE A 579 -6.58 63.50 -5.68
N HIS A 580 -5.49 62.94 -5.14
CA HIS A 580 -4.93 63.35 -3.85
C HIS A 580 -4.29 64.75 -3.93
N ASP A 581 -3.68 65.07 -5.08
CA ASP A 581 -3.13 66.38 -5.42
C ASP A 581 -4.21 67.43 -5.75
N ILE A 582 -5.47 67.03 -6.00
CA ILE A 582 -6.62 67.93 -5.85
C ILE A 582 -6.86 68.11 -4.35
N VAL A 583 -6.12 69.06 -3.77
CA VAL A 583 -5.85 69.18 -2.33
C VAL A 583 -7.13 69.31 -1.47
N ILE A 584 -7.70 68.16 -1.07
CA ILE A 584 -8.87 68.06 -0.18
C ILE A 584 -8.61 68.82 1.13
N THR A 585 -7.39 68.74 1.67
CA THR A 585 -6.99 69.46 2.89
C THR A 585 -6.91 70.98 2.72
N GLU A 586 -6.88 71.50 1.48
CA GLU A 586 -6.95 72.94 1.20
C GLU A 586 -8.37 73.38 0.82
N LEU A 587 -9.16 72.51 0.18
CA LEU A 587 -10.60 72.70 0.04
C LEU A 587 -11.29 72.74 1.41
N MET A 588 -10.91 71.86 2.34
CA MET A 588 -11.39 71.90 3.73
C MET A 588 -10.92 73.16 4.46
N LYS A 589 -9.65 73.58 4.37
CA LYS A 589 -9.19 74.87 4.93
C LYS A 589 -10.01 76.05 4.38
N LYS A 590 -10.30 76.08 3.08
CA LYS A 590 -11.13 77.12 2.45
C LYS A 590 -12.58 77.07 2.95
N LEU A 591 -13.14 75.88 3.17
CA LEU A 591 -14.47 75.70 3.76
C LEU A 591 -14.53 76.10 5.24
N ASP A 592 -13.51 75.76 6.02
CA ASP A 592 -13.40 76.14 7.44
C ASP A 592 -13.29 77.67 7.56
N ILE A 593 -12.46 78.32 6.72
CA ILE A 593 -12.35 79.78 6.63
C ILE A 593 -13.70 80.41 6.23
N LEU A 594 -14.46 79.82 5.30
CA LEU A 594 -15.80 80.31 4.94
C LEU A 594 -16.81 80.12 6.07
N GLY A 595 -16.75 78.99 6.78
CA GLY A 595 -17.58 78.70 7.95
C GLY A 595 -17.35 79.70 9.08
N ASP A 596 -16.09 79.92 9.46
CA ASP A 596 -15.73 80.77 10.60
C ASP A 596 -15.97 82.27 10.35
N ASN A 597 -15.74 82.76 9.12
CA ASN A 597 -15.81 84.19 8.82
C ASN A 597 -17.18 84.70 8.35
N ALA A 598 -18.14 83.81 8.01
CA ALA A 598 -19.33 84.22 7.25
C ALA A 598 -20.68 83.76 7.83
N VAL A 599 -20.75 83.24 9.07
CA VAL A 599 -22.00 82.85 9.76
C VAL A 599 -23.06 83.97 9.78
N SER A 600 -22.63 85.24 9.81
CA SER A 600 -23.52 86.42 9.79
C SER A 600 -23.89 86.92 8.39
N ASN A 601 -23.23 86.43 7.34
CA ASN A 601 -23.29 87.02 5.99
C ASN A 601 -23.76 86.03 4.91
N LEU A 602 -23.64 84.71 5.14
CA LEU A 602 -24.20 83.68 4.26
C LEU A 602 -25.68 83.47 4.54
N THR A 603 -26.47 83.28 3.49
CA THR A 603 -27.85 82.82 3.59
C THR A 603 -27.94 81.39 4.14
N ASN A 604 -29.10 81.02 4.68
CA ASN A 604 -29.31 79.66 5.23
C ASN A 604 -29.05 78.54 4.19
N GLU A 605 -29.30 78.80 2.91
CA GLU A 605 -29.04 77.84 1.83
C GLU A 605 -27.54 77.67 1.58
N GLU A 606 -26.77 78.76 1.53
CA GLU A 606 -25.31 78.72 1.40
C GLU A 606 -24.65 78.04 2.62
N GLN A 607 -25.16 78.30 3.84
CA GLN A 607 -24.69 77.61 5.04
C GLN A 607 -24.93 76.09 4.97
N VAL A 608 -26.10 75.66 4.46
CA VAL A 608 -26.38 74.22 4.23
C VAL A 608 -25.45 73.64 3.17
N VAL A 609 -25.16 74.36 2.08
CA VAL A 609 -24.20 73.91 1.04
C VAL A 609 -22.78 73.76 1.62
N VAL A 610 -22.31 74.72 2.43
CA VAL A 610 -20.99 74.63 3.11
C VAL A 610 -20.93 73.43 4.05
N ILE A 611 -21.96 73.18 4.87
CA ILE A 611 -22.03 72.01 5.77
C ILE A 611 -22.06 70.70 4.97
N HIS A 612 -22.80 70.65 3.86
CA HIS A 612 -22.89 69.46 3.02
C HIS A 612 -21.56 69.15 2.33
N ALA A 613 -20.91 70.16 1.74
CA ALA A 613 -19.60 70.02 1.12
C ALA A 613 -18.52 69.63 2.15
N ARG A 614 -18.54 70.16 3.38
CA ARG A 614 -17.64 69.73 4.47
C ARG A 614 -17.84 68.24 4.79
N THR A 615 -19.09 67.80 4.89
CA THR A 615 -19.47 66.41 5.16
C THR A 615 -18.98 65.48 4.05
N VAL A 616 -19.13 65.87 2.77
CA VAL A 616 -18.63 65.10 1.62
C VAL A 616 -17.10 65.00 1.63
N LEU A 617 -16.37 66.09 1.90
CA LEU A 617 -14.91 66.08 1.96
C LEU A 617 -14.40 65.19 3.12
N THR A 618 -14.96 65.29 4.32
CA THR A 618 -14.59 64.42 5.46
C THR A 618 -14.92 62.94 5.22
N LEU A 619 -15.94 62.63 4.40
CA LEU A 619 -16.20 61.25 3.96
C LEU A 619 -15.17 60.79 2.91
N ALA A 620 -14.77 61.67 2.00
CA ALA A 620 -13.72 61.39 1.01
C ALA A 620 -12.34 61.16 1.66
N GLU A 621 -11.95 61.96 2.66
CA GLU A 621 -10.72 61.75 3.44
C GLU A 621 -10.69 60.35 4.08
N LYS A 622 -11.78 59.93 4.73
CA LYS A 622 -11.88 58.59 5.34
C LYS A 622 -11.84 57.45 4.33
N TRP A 623 -12.43 57.65 3.14
CA TRP A 623 -12.32 56.69 2.05
C TRP A 623 -10.89 56.59 1.53
N LEU A 624 -10.16 57.71 1.39
CA LEU A 624 -8.76 57.72 0.98
C LEU A 624 -7.84 57.08 2.03
N GLU A 625 -8.04 57.37 3.32
CA GLU A 625 -7.32 56.72 4.43
C GLU A 625 -7.53 55.20 4.41
N GLN A 626 -8.78 54.75 4.24
CA GLN A 626 -9.10 53.33 4.15
C GLN A 626 -8.51 52.68 2.87
N ILE A 627 -8.47 53.39 1.74
CA ILE A 627 -7.80 52.93 0.52
C ILE A 627 -6.30 52.75 0.78
N GLU A 628 -5.61 53.73 1.37
CA GLU A 628 -4.17 53.66 1.64
C GLU A 628 -3.80 52.52 2.62
N VAL A 629 -4.65 52.26 3.63
CA VAL A 629 -4.49 51.09 4.52
C VAL A 629 -4.65 49.77 3.76
N THR A 630 -5.63 49.65 2.85
CA THR A 630 -5.79 48.45 2.03
C THR A 630 -4.66 48.26 1.01
N LYS A 631 -4.15 49.35 0.44
CA LYS A 631 -2.97 49.39 -0.45
C LYS A 631 -1.71 48.91 0.28
N SER A 632 -1.45 49.40 1.48
CA SER A 632 -0.33 48.93 2.32
C SER A 632 -0.45 47.44 2.66
N ALA A 633 -1.66 46.97 2.99
CA ALA A 633 -1.92 45.56 3.26
C ALA A 633 -1.76 44.64 2.02
N LEU A 634 -2.09 45.16 0.83
CA LEU A 634 -1.86 44.46 -0.45
C LEU A 634 -0.37 44.44 -0.83
N GLN A 635 0.36 45.53 -0.60
CA GLN A 635 1.81 45.60 -0.80
C GLN A 635 2.56 44.60 0.10
N GLN A 636 2.18 44.48 1.37
CA GLN A 636 2.75 43.46 2.26
C GLN A 636 2.50 42.05 1.71
N LYS A 637 1.26 41.74 1.32
CA LYS A 637 0.92 40.44 0.72
C LYS A 637 1.69 40.14 -0.57
N MET A 638 1.99 41.14 -1.38
CA MET A 638 2.84 40.96 -2.57
C MET A 638 4.26 40.55 -2.18
N LEU A 639 4.87 41.24 -1.20
CA LEU A 639 6.21 40.91 -0.70
C LEU A 639 6.24 39.51 -0.04
N ASP A 640 5.20 39.16 0.71
CA ASP A 640 5.06 37.83 1.33
C ASP A 640 5.05 36.75 0.23
N ILE A 641 4.19 36.90 -0.80
CA ILE A 641 4.08 35.99 -1.95
C ILE A 641 5.37 35.92 -2.77
N GLU A 642 6.12 37.02 -2.92
CA GLU A 642 7.43 37.01 -3.59
C GLU A 642 8.47 36.24 -2.78
N SER A 643 8.45 36.34 -1.45
CA SER A 643 9.32 35.56 -0.57
C SER A 643 8.98 34.05 -0.58
N GLU A 644 7.70 33.69 -0.63
CA GLU A 644 7.25 32.31 -0.79
C GLU A 644 7.65 31.74 -2.15
N LYS A 645 7.46 32.52 -3.23
CA LYS A 645 7.89 32.17 -4.60
C LYS A 645 9.41 31.92 -4.67
N GLU A 646 10.22 32.74 -4.00
CA GLU A 646 11.66 32.48 -3.89
C GLU A 646 11.97 31.17 -3.14
N LEU A 647 11.25 30.89 -2.06
CA LEU A 647 11.44 29.67 -1.27
C LEU A 647 11.06 28.42 -2.09
N PHE A 648 9.93 28.44 -2.79
CA PHE A 648 9.54 27.39 -3.74
C PHE A 648 10.54 27.24 -4.90
N GLY A 649 11.10 28.34 -5.40
CA GLY A 649 12.17 28.31 -6.41
C GLY A 649 13.42 27.57 -5.91
N LYS A 650 13.86 27.86 -4.67
CA LYS A 650 14.99 27.18 -4.01
C LYS A 650 14.70 25.69 -3.76
N GLN A 651 13.50 25.37 -3.27
CA GLN A 651 13.04 23.98 -3.08
C GLN A 651 12.99 23.19 -4.40
N LYS A 652 12.51 23.80 -5.49
CA LYS A 652 12.54 23.17 -6.82
C LYS A 652 13.97 22.89 -7.26
N GLY A 653 14.89 23.85 -7.11
CA GLY A 653 16.31 23.69 -7.44
C GLY A 653 16.92 22.45 -6.77
N TYR A 654 16.74 22.28 -5.47
CA TYR A 654 17.23 21.08 -4.76
C TYR A 654 16.60 19.76 -5.23
N LEU A 655 15.33 19.78 -5.68
CA LEU A 655 14.67 18.60 -6.23
C LEU A 655 15.17 18.27 -7.64
N ASP A 656 15.44 19.29 -8.47
CA ASP A 656 16.04 19.13 -9.80
C ASP A 656 17.48 18.59 -9.67
N GLU A 657 18.30 19.12 -8.73
CA GLU A 657 19.66 18.65 -8.43
C GLU A 657 19.69 17.18 -7.94
N GLU A 658 18.80 16.80 -7.03
CA GLU A 658 18.67 15.42 -6.53
C GLU A 658 18.17 14.45 -7.62
N LEU A 659 17.32 14.91 -8.55
CA LEU A 659 16.89 14.12 -9.71
C LEU A 659 18.05 13.88 -10.68
N ASP A 660 18.86 14.89 -11.00
CA ASP A 660 20.04 14.73 -11.83
C ASP A 660 21.11 13.84 -11.17
N TYR A 661 21.29 13.93 -9.84
CA TYR A 661 22.19 13.02 -9.11
C TYR A 661 21.72 11.55 -9.18
N ARG A 662 20.42 11.30 -9.01
CA ARG A 662 19.83 9.96 -9.14
C ARG A 662 19.93 9.44 -10.58
N LYS A 663 19.71 10.29 -11.57
CA LYS A 663 19.87 9.95 -12.99
C LYS A 663 21.31 9.59 -13.32
N GLN A 664 22.29 10.41 -12.91
CA GLN A 664 23.71 10.09 -13.08
C GLN A 664 24.09 8.77 -12.40
N SER A 665 23.55 8.50 -11.21
CA SER A 665 23.78 7.24 -10.48
C SER A 665 23.18 6.03 -11.23
N LEU A 666 21.98 6.18 -11.81
CA LEU A 666 21.33 5.17 -12.65
C LEU A 666 22.11 4.91 -13.94
N ASP A 667 22.56 5.96 -14.62
CA ASP A 667 23.36 5.88 -15.84
C ASP A 667 24.72 5.21 -15.58
N HIS A 668 25.33 5.48 -14.41
CA HIS A 668 26.56 4.80 -13.98
C HIS A 668 26.33 3.31 -13.69
N ALA A 669 25.20 2.95 -13.09
CA ALA A 669 24.81 1.57 -12.85
C ALA A 669 24.53 0.82 -14.17
N HIS A 670 23.78 1.42 -15.10
CA HIS A 670 23.55 0.85 -16.44
C HIS A 670 24.86 0.67 -17.22
N LYS A 671 25.77 1.66 -17.19
CA LYS A 671 27.11 1.52 -17.79
C LYS A 671 27.87 0.35 -17.17
N ARG A 672 27.81 0.18 -15.84
CA ARG A 672 28.50 -0.93 -15.18
C ARG A 672 27.87 -2.30 -15.49
N ILE A 673 26.56 -2.36 -15.71
CA ILE A 673 25.88 -3.57 -16.21
C ILE A 673 26.37 -3.90 -17.62
N LEU A 674 26.38 -2.94 -18.54
CA LEU A 674 26.88 -3.13 -19.91
C LEU A 674 28.37 -3.55 -19.94
N GLU A 675 29.21 -3.03 -19.05
CA GLU A 675 30.60 -3.49 -18.88
C GLU A 675 30.67 -4.96 -18.42
N LEU A 676 29.80 -5.38 -17.50
CA LEU A 676 29.74 -6.77 -17.01
C LEU A 676 29.19 -7.72 -18.08
N GLU A 677 28.18 -7.30 -18.83
CA GLU A 677 27.60 -8.05 -19.95
C GLU A 677 28.61 -8.21 -21.10
N ALA A 678 29.38 -7.16 -21.43
CA ALA A 678 30.46 -7.24 -22.41
C ALA A 678 31.58 -8.20 -21.95
N MET A 679 32.03 -8.12 -20.68
CA MET A 679 33.04 -9.05 -20.16
C MET A 679 32.55 -10.50 -20.11
N LEU A 680 31.25 -10.74 -19.86
CA LEU A 680 30.64 -12.06 -19.95
C LEU A 680 30.58 -12.57 -21.40
N PHE A 681 30.24 -11.70 -22.35
CA PHE A 681 30.19 -12.03 -23.77
C PHE A 681 31.57 -12.34 -24.35
N ASP A 682 32.59 -11.54 -24.01
CA ASP A 682 33.99 -11.79 -24.38
C ASP A 682 34.52 -13.11 -23.78
N ALA A 683 34.15 -13.43 -22.53
CA ALA A 683 34.51 -14.70 -21.90
C ALA A 683 33.86 -15.90 -22.61
N LEU A 684 32.61 -15.77 -23.04
CA LEU A 684 31.91 -16.81 -23.82
C LEU A 684 32.51 -16.97 -25.24
N GLN A 685 32.88 -15.88 -25.92
CA GLN A 685 33.57 -15.98 -27.22
C GLN A 685 34.98 -16.60 -27.10
N GLN A 686 35.64 -16.48 -25.94
CA GLN A 686 36.90 -17.19 -25.69
C GLN A 686 36.70 -18.70 -25.49
N GLU A 687 35.52 -19.20 -25.07
CA GLU A 687 35.24 -20.65 -25.11
C GLU A 687 34.99 -21.18 -26.54
N GLU A 688 34.47 -20.35 -27.45
CA GLU A 688 34.25 -20.72 -28.85
C GLU A 688 35.55 -20.72 -29.68
N THR A 689 36.50 -19.85 -29.35
CA THR A 689 37.75 -19.66 -30.12
C THR A 689 39.01 -20.22 -29.43
N GLY A 690 39.02 -20.32 -28.10
CA GLY A 690 40.03 -21.00 -27.29
C GLY A 690 39.48 -22.34 -26.79
N GLY A 691 40.00 -23.45 -27.31
CA GLY A 691 39.37 -24.77 -27.18
C GLY A 691 39.01 -25.18 -25.74
N LYS A 692 37.71 -25.17 -25.44
CA LYS A 692 37.04 -25.85 -24.32
C LYS A 692 37.79 -25.81 -22.98
N VAL A 693 37.65 -24.71 -22.26
CA VAL A 693 37.95 -24.68 -20.81
C VAL A 693 37.15 -25.77 -20.07
N SER A 694 35.94 -26.07 -20.55
CA SER A 694 35.10 -27.22 -20.16
C SER A 694 35.64 -28.62 -20.57
N GLU A 695 36.86 -28.76 -21.09
CA GLU A 695 37.62 -30.04 -21.13
C GLU A 695 38.96 -29.99 -20.38
N LEU A 696 39.44 -28.80 -19.97
CA LEU A 696 40.70 -28.62 -19.25
C LEU A 696 40.55 -28.44 -17.72
N LEU A 697 39.44 -27.87 -17.24
CA LEU A 697 39.14 -27.85 -15.81
C LEU A 697 38.76 -29.26 -15.34
N THR A 698 39.34 -29.74 -14.25
CA THR A 698 38.87 -30.98 -13.60
C THR A 698 37.46 -30.78 -13.04
N GLU A 699 36.72 -31.86 -12.75
CA GLU A 699 35.42 -31.73 -12.06
C GLU A 699 35.56 -30.95 -10.75
N GLN A 700 36.65 -31.19 -10.01
CA GLN A 700 36.97 -30.51 -8.77
C GLN A 700 37.17 -29.00 -8.93
N ASP A 701 37.79 -28.54 -10.04
CA ASP A 701 37.92 -27.11 -10.33
C ASP A 701 36.57 -26.48 -10.71
N ARG A 702 35.74 -27.19 -11.48
CA ARG A 702 34.42 -26.72 -11.91
C ARG A 702 33.47 -26.58 -10.73
N ASP A 703 33.46 -27.56 -9.82
CA ASP A 703 32.62 -27.52 -8.64
C ASP A 703 33.14 -26.52 -7.61
N SER A 704 34.47 -26.32 -7.49
CA SER A 704 35.03 -25.20 -6.73
C SER A 704 34.58 -23.84 -7.30
N LEU A 705 34.56 -23.68 -8.62
CA LEU A 705 34.08 -22.46 -9.28
C LEU A 705 32.56 -22.28 -9.10
N ARG A 706 31.78 -23.36 -9.18
CA ARG A 706 30.34 -23.39 -8.94
C ARG A 706 30.01 -22.99 -7.50
N GLU A 707 30.71 -23.56 -6.52
CA GLU A 707 30.57 -23.18 -5.12
C GLU A 707 30.95 -21.71 -4.88
N ALA A 708 32.03 -21.22 -5.50
CA ALA A 708 32.45 -19.82 -5.38
C ALA A 708 31.40 -18.86 -5.98
N VAL A 709 30.87 -19.17 -7.16
CA VAL A 709 29.78 -18.40 -7.79
C VAL A 709 28.50 -18.43 -6.94
N ASP A 710 28.14 -19.57 -6.37
CA ASP A 710 26.95 -19.68 -5.53
C ASP A 710 27.15 -19.09 -4.13
N GLN A 711 28.40 -19.03 -3.61
CA GLN A 711 28.75 -18.23 -2.43
C GLN A 711 28.59 -16.73 -2.74
N TRP A 712 29.13 -16.25 -3.87
CA TRP A 712 28.99 -14.86 -4.29
C TRP A 712 27.53 -14.45 -4.50
N LYS A 713 26.72 -15.26 -5.19
CA LYS A 713 25.27 -15.04 -5.33
C LYS A 713 24.57 -14.98 -3.96
N ARG A 714 24.89 -15.90 -3.03
CA ARG A 714 24.35 -15.88 -1.67
C ARG A 714 24.71 -14.59 -0.92
N GLN A 715 25.95 -14.12 -1.08
CA GLN A 715 26.42 -12.89 -0.44
C GLN A 715 25.76 -11.63 -1.04
N VAL A 716 25.71 -11.48 -2.37
CA VAL A 716 25.01 -10.38 -3.04
C VAL A 716 23.52 -10.36 -2.67
N LEU A 717 22.85 -11.52 -2.63
CA LEU A 717 21.48 -11.65 -2.16
C LEU A 717 21.32 -11.43 -0.65
N SER A 718 22.40 -11.43 0.14
CA SER A 718 22.37 -11.03 1.55
C SER A 718 22.50 -9.51 1.67
N GLU A 719 23.50 -8.92 0.99
CA GLU A 719 23.76 -7.47 1.00
C GLU A 719 22.60 -6.65 0.41
N LEU A 720 21.90 -7.18 -0.60
CA LEU A 720 20.65 -6.58 -1.11
C LEU A 720 19.55 -6.59 -0.05
N ARG A 721 19.25 -7.75 0.55
CA ARG A 721 18.23 -7.87 1.59
C ARG A 721 18.56 -7.06 2.85
N GLU A 722 19.83 -6.88 3.16
CA GLU A 722 20.28 -6.04 4.27
C GLU A 722 20.11 -4.54 3.97
N ARG A 723 20.37 -4.09 2.74
CA ARG A 723 20.04 -2.72 2.28
C ARG A 723 18.53 -2.48 2.21
N ASP A 724 17.74 -3.42 1.70
CA ASP A 724 16.28 -3.33 1.69
C ASP A 724 15.73 -3.23 3.12
N ALA A 725 16.24 -4.05 4.04
CA ALA A 725 15.90 -3.99 5.46
C ALA A 725 16.32 -2.65 6.11
N GLN A 726 17.46 -2.08 5.72
CA GLN A 726 17.91 -0.77 6.18
C GLN A 726 16.97 0.35 5.72
N ILE A 727 16.61 0.38 4.42
CA ILE A 727 15.65 1.34 3.86
C ILE A 727 14.26 1.17 4.53
N LEU A 728 13.87 -0.06 4.87
CA LEU A 728 12.65 -0.34 5.62
C LEU A 728 12.70 0.18 7.07
N ARG A 729 13.85 0.07 7.76
CA ARG A 729 14.05 0.68 9.09
C ARG A 729 13.93 2.20 9.04
N GLU A 730 14.70 2.85 8.17
CA GLU A 730 14.72 4.30 8.02
C GLU A 730 13.33 4.88 7.67
N ARG A 731 12.60 4.22 6.74
CA ARG A 731 11.22 4.60 6.42
C ARG A 731 10.25 4.37 7.59
N MET A 732 10.46 3.33 8.40
CA MET A 732 9.63 3.05 9.58
C MET A 732 9.89 4.05 10.71
N GLU A 733 11.13 4.49 10.90
CA GLU A 733 11.51 5.55 11.85
C GLU A 733 10.92 6.90 11.46
N LEU A 734 11.01 7.30 10.18
CA LEU A 734 10.36 8.50 9.65
C LEU A 734 8.84 8.44 9.82
N LEU A 735 8.23 7.28 9.58
CA LEU A 735 6.79 7.07 9.73
C LEU A 735 6.35 7.06 11.20
N GLN A 736 7.19 6.60 12.13
CA GLN A 736 6.98 6.75 13.57
C GLN A 736 7.05 8.23 14.00
N HIS A 737 8.06 9.00 13.55
CA HIS A 737 8.14 10.43 13.84
C HIS A 737 6.90 11.18 13.30
N ALA A 738 6.44 10.85 12.10
CA ALA A 738 5.20 11.39 11.55
C ALA A 738 3.97 11.01 12.38
N GLN A 739 3.86 9.77 12.86
CA GLN A 739 2.76 9.33 13.72
C GLN A 739 2.76 10.01 15.09
N VAL A 740 3.94 10.21 15.70
CA VAL A 740 4.08 10.99 16.95
C VAL A 740 3.61 12.43 16.70
N ARG A 741 4.06 13.07 15.62
CA ARG A 741 3.68 14.44 15.29
C ARG A 741 2.18 14.58 14.97
N ILE A 742 1.57 13.59 14.33
CA ILE A 742 0.11 13.55 14.14
C ILE A 742 -0.60 13.46 15.49
N LYS A 743 -0.15 12.58 16.39
CA LYS A 743 -0.75 12.43 17.73
C LYS A 743 -0.62 13.70 18.58
N GLU A 744 0.51 14.40 18.51
CA GLU A 744 0.68 15.72 19.14
C GLU A 744 -0.36 16.73 18.60
N LEU A 745 -0.56 16.78 17.28
CA LEU A 745 -1.52 17.68 16.65
C LEU A 745 -2.98 17.29 16.98
N GLU A 746 -3.30 15.99 17.03
CA GLU A 746 -4.60 15.49 17.50
C GLU A 746 -4.87 15.91 18.95
N GLU A 747 -3.90 15.72 19.87
CA GLU A 747 -4.03 16.13 21.28
C GLU A 747 -4.16 17.64 21.45
N TRP A 748 -3.48 18.43 20.61
CA TRP A 748 -3.55 19.89 20.60
C TRP A 748 -4.91 20.39 20.06
N ILE A 749 -5.42 19.78 18.98
CA ILE A 749 -6.78 20.03 18.46
C ILE A 749 -7.84 19.66 19.51
N GLU A 750 -7.68 18.54 20.22
CA GLU A 750 -8.63 18.14 21.26
C GLU A 750 -8.53 19.03 22.51
N ALA A 751 -7.39 19.67 22.76
CA ALA A 751 -7.25 20.73 23.76
C ALA A 751 -7.93 22.04 23.32
N GLN A 752 -7.76 22.47 22.06
CA GLN A 752 -8.48 23.63 21.51
C GLN A 752 -9.99 23.43 21.54
N LYS A 753 -10.51 22.26 21.13
CA LYS A 753 -11.95 21.94 21.23
C LYS A 753 -12.47 22.04 22.68
N ARG A 754 -11.69 21.60 23.67
CA ARG A 754 -12.03 21.75 25.09
C ARG A 754 -12.05 23.21 25.52
N GLN A 755 -11.08 24.02 25.10
CA GLN A 755 -11.09 25.47 25.36
C GLN A 755 -12.27 26.18 24.69
N ILE A 756 -12.57 25.87 23.42
CA ILE A 756 -13.74 26.40 22.70
C ILE A 756 -15.02 26.06 23.45
N LYS A 757 -15.21 24.81 23.85
CA LYS A 757 -16.40 24.38 24.62
C LYS A 757 -16.49 25.06 26.00
N GLU A 758 -15.37 25.21 26.71
CA GLU A 758 -15.33 25.99 27.95
C GLU A 758 -15.68 27.47 27.74
N LEU A 759 -15.32 28.04 26.58
CA LEU A 759 -15.62 29.43 26.23
C LEU A 759 -17.09 29.59 25.80
N GLU A 760 -17.66 28.64 25.09
CA GLU A 760 -19.09 28.56 24.78
C GLU A 760 -19.91 28.46 26.09
N GLU A 761 -19.54 27.53 26.98
CA GLU A 761 -20.17 27.37 28.30
C GLU A 761 -20.05 28.63 29.17
N LYS A 762 -18.97 29.43 29.04
CA LYS A 762 -18.78 30.72 29.74
C LYS A 762 -19.46 31.92 29.05
N VAL A 763 -19.88 31.80 27.79
CA VAL A 763 -20.69 32.81 27.07
C VAL A 763 -22.19 32.55 27.27
N ILE A 764 -22.54 31.38 27.79
CA ILE A 764 -23.91 30.92 28.07
C ILE A 764 -24.38 31.25 29.51
N ILE A 765 -23.47 31.76 30.36
CA ILE A 765 -23.72 32.19 31.76
C ILE A 765 -23.88 33.71 31.83
#